data_AF-L0E9P8-F1
#
_entry.id   AF-L0E9P8-F1
#
_cell.length_a   1.000
_cell.length_b   1.000
_cell.length_c   1.000
_cell.angle_alpha   90.00
_cell.angle_beta   90.00
_cell.angle_gamma   90.00
#
_symmetry.space_group_name_H-M   'P 1'
#
loop_
_entity.id
_entity.type
_entity.pdbx_description
1 polymer ?
#
loop_
_entity_poly.entity_id
_entity_poly.type
_entity_poly.pdbx_seq_one_letter_code
_entity_poly.pdbx_strand_id
1 'polypeptide(L)'
;MKDAIYDADDLQQMLEAMKRDLPVAIRQSLHVSEKLHEPLAPEDWRSIGDLVEMMDAIYRQARIIADAMQGDPGNEDLLDVLELFVRDFPIRFQIMNRFMDEDNYRDAADCLKFELAEMLGRLSRALGDEIAVMEKRYEKNMAYLREKFPKVYNDLKDVEPDWMNYQIVFTKSGMPNLKIRTGDRWVRFYSQYDPEAEVARWAAKVAQELGDMADVILYGLGFGYHLLMLSMHMTHLRLSIREPDRQIFIAAMHAIDLESLFSHVNVLELLVGGDKIRQEQMVFNFMKMCGSNPAVKSIPVYEQLNARDILEFCENAKLASMYYVSSMVTYGKYGMQWLQNRLLNLPVVLNTPSLRNFKGLLAGKTAVVVGAGPSLEADIPVLRELKRHALIIAAGSTVQSLLHFGIEPHLIVFMDGGDVNLRVYDNPAIRGIPILFAPMAQHKVIESLDYRLTIHYLLKEDLTMLYLMGISDGDPCFESVPSVTGNAIEAAIYMGCTEIVLVGQDLSYPDGRMYAQGAKHIPEEQQQLVLERATYTLENVSGGLNRATHGMVVTLAGLEEMLKLYPEITFINTTRYGAKINHTRWESLDRVLERLRGEEIPERVIEHLLDKHAALYDEERKTATMTRLSQLPAQLEEFENQLMLVFGLLEQLPELSKAKSPLCIQYMQDIELEWGKMVTSVLFQIFMMTAVNNEIRAFDRDRPELEKETDVERKAELFVQVLTPLIEAMQSCLPELKRIINIAIERVEAGSNQ
;
A
#
# COMPACT_ATOMS: atom_id res chain seq x y z
N MET A 1 48.37 -27.68 34.76
CA MET A 1 47.17 -27.69 35.63
C MET A 1 46.01 -28.04 34.71
N LYS A 2 45.12 -28.94 35.13
CA LYS A 2 44.02 -29.47 34.29
C LYS A 2 43.24 -28.31 33.65
N ASP A 3 43.15 -28.31 32.32
CA ASP A 3 42.22 -27.45 31.59
C ASP A 3 40.80 -27.84 32.04
N ALA A 4 40.21 -27.01 32.90
CA ALA A 4 38.79 -27.10 33.16
C ALA A 4 38.10 -26.72 31.86
N ILE A 5 37.50 -27.72 31.20
CA ILE A 5 36.63 -27.47 30.05
C ILE A 5 35.36 -26.88 30.65
N TYR A 6 35.27 -25.55 30.64
CA TYR A 6 34.04 -24.84 30.94
C TYR A 6 33.04 -25.14 29.81
N ASP A 7 31.83 -25.57 30.17
CA ASP A 7 30.78 -25.72 29.18
C ASP A 7 30.11 -24.37 28.86
N ALA A 8 29.16 -24.37 27.92
CA ALA A 8 28.50 -23.14 27.50
C ALA A 8 27.68 -22.47 28.62
N ASP A 9 27.11 -23.26 29.53
CA ASP A 9 26.29 -22.77 30.64
C ASP A 9 27.18 -22.09 31.69
N ASP A 10 28.36 -22.66 31.98
CA ASP A 10 29.35 -22.07 32.86
C ASP A 10 29.82 -20.69 32.34
N LEU A 11 30.13 -20.59 31.04
CA LEU A 11 30.58 -19.34 30.42
C LEU A 11 29.48 -18.27 30.45
N GLN A 12 28.22 -18.66 30.21
CA GLN A 12 27.09 -17.74 30.29
C GLN A 12 26.86 -17.24 31.72
N GLN A 13 26.97 -18.09 32.73
CA GLN A 13 26.87 -17.68 34.14
C GLN A 13 27.98 -16.70 34.52
N MET A 14 29.21 -16.91 34.02
CA MET A 14 30.32 -15.99 34.25
C MET A 14 30.09 -14.64 33.57
N LEU A 15 29.59 -14.62 32.33
CA LEU A 15 29.21 -13.39 31.63
C LEU A 15 28.13 -12.61 32.39
N GLU A 16 27.09 -13.29 32.89
CA GLU A 16 26.02 -12.64 33.66
C GLU A 16 26.51 -12.15 35.04
N ALA A 17 27.43 -12.86 35.68
CA ALA A 17 28.10 -12.37 36.90
C ALA A 17 28.91 -11.10 36.61
N MET A 18 29.72 -11.08 35.54
CA MET A 18 30.49 -9.90 35.14
C MET A 18 29.60 -8.70 34.86
N LYS A 19 28.49 -8.87 34.12
CA LYS A 19 27.53 -7.80 33.82
C LYS A 19 26.94 -7.17 35.08
N ARG A 20 26.71 -7.98 36.12
CA ARG A 20 26.21 -7.54 37.43
C ARG A 20 27.28 -6.77 38.23
N ASP A 21 28.51 -7.27 38.22
CA ASP A 21 29.60 -6.77 39.07
C ASP A 21 30.27 -5.52 38.50
N LEU A 22 30.41 -5.42 37.17
CA LEU A 22 31.07 -4.30 36.50
C LEU A 22 30.50 -2.92 36.87
N PRO A 23 29.17 -2.68 36.84
CA PRO A 23 28.59 -1.40 37.27
C PRO A 23 28.88 -1.07 38.74
N VAL A 24 28.95 -2.09 39.61
CA VAL A 24 29.30 -1.92 41.02
C VAL A 24 30.78 -1.52 41.15
N ALA A 25 31.67 -2.23 40.45
CA ALA A 25 33.10 -1.96 40.41
C ALA A 25 33.42 -0.56 39.89
N ILE A 26 32.73 -0.10 38.84
CA ILE A 26 32.91 1.26 38.31
C ILE A 26 32.49 2.30 39.36
N ARG A 27 31.31 2.17 39.97
CA ARG A 27 30.85 3.11 41.00
C ARG A 27 31.76 3.14 42.22
N GLN A 28 32.18 1.97 42.69
CA GLN A 28 33.11 1.87 43.83
C GLN A 28 34.49 2.43 43.48
N SER A 29 35.00 2.23 42.26
CA SER A 29 36.26 2.84 41.81
C SER A 29 36.20 4.36 41.88
N LEU A 30 35.11 4.96 41.41
CA LEU A 30 34.90 6.41 41.50
C LEU A 30 34.80 6.88 42.95
N HIS A 31 34.02 6.19 43.79
CA HIS A 31 33.87 6.54 45.20
C HIS A 31 35.18 6.44 45.99
N VAL A 32 35.90 5.34 45.83
CA VAL A 32 37.21 5.12 46.47
C VAL A 32 38.22 6.16 46.01
N SER A 33 38.24 6.51 44.71
CA SER A 33 39.14 7.55 44.20
C SER A 33 38.93 8.91 44.88
N GLU A 34 37.68 9.28 45.17
CA GLU A 34 37.38 10.51 45.91
C GLU A 34 37.87 10.43 47.36
N LYS A 35 37.73 9.26 47.99
CA LYS A 35 38.15 9.00 49.37
C LYS A 35 39.66 9.01 49.57
N LEU A 36 40.43 8.58 48.57
CA LEU A 36 41.90 8.59 48.60
C LEU A 36 42.49 10.02 48.67
N HIS A 37 41.69 11.06 48.44
CA HIS A 37 42.11 12.46 48.67
C HIS A 37 41.88 12.95 50.12
N GLU A 38 41.24 12.15 50.97
CA GLU A 38 40.96 12.44 52.38
C GLU A 38 41.75 11.49 53.30
N PRO A 39 41.94 11.82 54.60
CA PRO A 39 42.48 10.87 55.56
C PRO A 39 41.58 9.62 55.69
N LEU A 40 42.15 8.43 55.44
CA LEU A 40 41.40 7.17 55.39
C LEU A 40 41.05 6.64 56.79
N ALA A 41 39.77 6.33 56.99
CA ALA A 41 39.25 5.62 58.17
C ALA A 41 39.32 4.09 57.99
N PRO A 42 39.21 3.29 59.06
CA PRO A 42 39.19 1.82 58.96
C PRO A 42 38.13 1.26 58.01
N GLU A 43 36.99 1.93 57.89
CA GLU A 43 35.89 1.56 56.99
C GLU A 43 36.26 1.78 55.52
N ASP A 44 37.08 2.78 55.21
CA ASP A 44 37.55 3.08 53.86
C ASP A 44 38.51 1.98 53.37
N TRP A 45 39.38 1.47 54.25
CA TRP A 45 40.27 0.34 53.94
C TRP A 45 39.50 -0.94 53.61
N ARG A 46 38.36 -1.16 54.27
CA ARG A 46 37.48 -2.29 53.94
C ARG A 46 36.86 -2.10 52.55
N SER A 47 36.38 -0.90 52.24
CA SER A 47 35.83 -0.59 50.91
C SER A 47 36.86 -0.75 49.79
N ILE A 48 38.13 -0.42 50.05
CA ILE A 48 39.24 -0.64 49.10
C ILE A 48 39.49 -2.14 48.91
N GLY A 49 39.51 -2.92 49.99
CA GLY A 49 39.68 -4.37 49.95
C GLY A 49 38.58 -5.07 49.13
N ASP A 50 37.31 -4.74 49.41
CA ASP A 50 36.15 -5.30 48.71
C ASP A 50 36.22 -4.98 47.19
N LEU A 51 36.63 -3.75 46.83
CA LEU A 51 36.82 -3.35 45.43
C LEU A 51 37.92 -4.16 44.73
N VAL A 52 39.05 -4.36 45.40
CA VAL A 52 40.19 -5.14 44.88
C VAL A 52 39.80 -6.60 44.63
N GLU A 53 39.07 -7.22 45.57
CA GLU A 53 38.57 -8.59 45.39
C GLU A 53 37.63 -8.71 44.19
N MET A 54 36.71 -7.77 44.03
CA MET A 54 35.79 -7.73 42.89
C MET A 54 36.52 -7.50 41.56
N MET A 55 37.52 -6.61 41.54
CA MET A 55 38.37 -6.38 40.37
C MET A 55 39.15 -7.63 39.95
N ASP A 56 39.72 -8.37 40.90
CA ASP A 56 40.41 -9.64 40.63
C ASP A 56 39.44 -10.71 40.11
N ALA A 57 38.22 -10.79 40.66
CA ALA A 57 37.18 -11.69 40.18
C ALA A 57 36.80 -11.39 38.71
N ILE A 58 36.53 -10.12 38.38
CA ILE A 58 36.23 -9.66 37.01
C ILE A 58 37.38 -10.00 36.06
N TYR A 59 38.62 -9.75 36.46
CA TYR A 59 39.80 -10.06 35.64
C TYR A 59 39.95 -11.57 35.36
N ARG A 60 39.77 -12.42 36.38
CA ARG A 60 39.83 -13.87 36.21
C ARG A 60 38.74 -14.39 35.28
N GLN A 61 37.51 -13.88 35.45
CA GLN A 61 36.38 -14.24 34.59
C GLN A 61 36.63 -13.79 33.15
N ALA A 62 37.05 -12.54 32.94
CA ALA A 62 37.36 -12.00 31.62
C ALA A 62 38.40 -12.84 30.87
N ARG A 63 39.47 -13.28 31.56
CA ARG A 63 40.50 -14.14 30.98
C ARG A 63 39.96 -15.50 30.54
N ILE A 64 39.17 -16.16 31.39
CA ILE A 64 38.58 -17.47 31.06
C ILE A 64 37.66 -17.36 29.85
N ILE A 65 36.84 -16.30 29.78
CA ILE A 65 35.92 -16.07 28.67
C ILE A 65 36.70 -15.76 27.38
N ALA A 66 37.74 -14.91 27.45
CA ALA A 66 38.58 -14.59 26.30
C ALA A 66 39.20 -15.86 25.69
N ASP A 67 39.79 -16.72 26.53
CA ASP A 67 40.41 -17.98 26.10
C ASP A 67 39.38 -18.93 25.47
N ALA A 68 38.16 -19.00 26.02
CA ALA A 68 37.09 -19.85 25.51
C ALA A 68 36.47 -19.36 24.19
N MET A 69 36.52 -18.06 23.92
CA MET A 69 35.96 -17.43 22.71
C MET A 69 36.93 -17.45 21.51
N GLN A 70 38.17 -17.90 21.68
CA GLN A 70 39.16 -17.93 20.59
C GLN A 70 38.69 -18.79 19.41
N GLY A 71 38.72 -18.21 18.22
CA GLY A 71 38.35 -18.91 16.98
C GLY A 71 36.84 -19.02 16.72
N ASP A 72 36.00 -18.36 17.53
CA ASP A 72 34.58 -18.16 17.22
C ASP A 72 34.37 -16.86 16.41
N PRO A 73 34.11 -16.94 15.09
CA PRO A 73 33.93 -15.76 14.25
C PRO A 73 32.70 -14.94 14.64
N GLY A 74 31.77 -15.51 15.42
CA GLY A 74 30.61 -14.80 15.92
C GLY A 74 30.98 -13.73 16.93
N ASN A 75 32.07 -13.87 17.68
CA ASN A 75 32.32 -13.06 18.89
C ASN A 75 33.57 -12.16 18.82
N GLU A 76 34.12 -11.93 17.63
CA GLU A 76 35.35 -11.14 17.43
C GLU A 76 35.33 -9.76 18.13
N ASP A 77 34.21 -9.02 18.06
CA ASP A 77 34.11 -7.69 18.68
C ASP A 77 34.24 -7.72 20.21
N LEU A 78 33.63 -8.72 20.86
CA LEU A 78 33.69 -8.86 22.31
C LEU A 78 35.04 -9.46 22.73
N LEU A 79 35.57 -10.39 21.94
CA LEU A 79 36.89 -10.98 22.13
C LEU A 79 37.98 -9.89 22.12
N ASP A 80 37.96 -8.98 21.14
CA ASP A 80 38.90 -7.86 21.05
C ASP A 80 38.90 -7.01 22.34
N VAL A 81 37.72 -6.73 22.89
CA VAL A 81 37.58 -5.93 24.13
C VAL A 81 38.11 -6.71 25.34
N LEU A 82 37.79 -8.00 25.42
CA LEU A 82 38.26 -8.89 26.49
C LEU A 82 39.77 -9.06 26.45
N GLU A 83 40.38 -9.30 25.28
CA GLU A 83 41.83 -9.46 25.13
C GLU A 83 42.58 -8.19 25.50
N LEU A 84 42.09 -7.02 25.06
CA LEU A 84 42.63 -5.72 25.45
C LEU A 84 42.56 -5.52 26.97
N PHE A 85 41.42 -5.85 27.58
CA PHE A 85 41.24 -5.77 29.03
C PHE A 85 42.20 -6.70 29.77
N VAL A 86 42.27 -7.97 29.37
CA VAL A 86 43.14 -8.99 29.98
C VAL A 86 44.61 -8.61 29.86
N ARG A 87 45.02 -8.00 28.75
CA ARG A 87 46.41 -7.54 28.54
C ARG A 87 46.76 -6.34 29.42
N ASP A 88 45.91 -5.32 29.44
CA ASP A 88 46.28 -4.01 30.00
C ASP A 88 45.91 -3.88 31.49
N PHE A 89 44.90 -4.62 31.97
CA PHE A 89 44.36 -4.46 33.32
C PHE A 89 45.41 -4.79 34.41
N PRO A 90 46.17 -5.91 34.33
CA PRO A 90 47.18 -6.22 35.34
C PRO A 90 48.27 -5.14 35.45
N ILE A 91 48.63 -4.51 34.33
CA ILE A 91 49.66 -3.46 34.29
C ILE A 91 49.16 -2.24 35.07
N ARG A 92 47.93 -1.80 34.82
CA ARG A 92 47.34 -0.64 35.52
C ARG A 92 47.06 -0.94 36.98
N PHE A 93 46.57 -2.13 37.28
CA PHE A 93 46.32 -2.58 38.64
C PHE A 93 47.61 -2.60 39.48
N GLN A 94 48.73 -3.06 38.91
CA GLN A 94 50.05 -3.01 39.58
C GLN A 94 50.57 -1.59 39.78
N ILE A 95 50.31 -0.66 38.85
CA ILE A 95 50.69 0.75 39.00
C ILE A 95 49.92 1.37 40.17
N MET A 96 48.60 1.16 40.24
CA MET A 96 47.78 1.63 41.36
C MET A 96 48.27 1.05 42.70
N ASN A 97 48.53 -0.26 42.79
CA ASN A 97 49.05 -0.87 44.01
C ASN A 97 50.41 -0.29 44.43
N ARG A 98 51.31 -0.01 43.47
CA ARG A 98 52.58 0.64 43.78
C ARG A 98 52.38 2.02 44.39
N PHE A 99 51.47 2.82 43.84
CA PHE A 99 51.15 4.13 44.42
C PHE A 99 50.55 4.00 45.83
N MET A 100 49.72 2.98 46.06
CA MET A 100 49.21 2.67 47.40
C MET A 100 50.32 2.27 48.39
N ASP A 101 51.27 1.43 47.96
CA ASP A 101 52.42 1.00 48.79
C ASP A 101 53.40 2.14 49.09
N GLU A 102 53.48 3.13 48.21
CA GLU A 102 54.34 4.33 48.33
C GLU A 102 53.65 5.50 49.08
N ASP A 103 52.45 5.29 49.65
CA ASP A 103 51.60 6.32 50.26
C ASP A 103 51.24 7.49 49.30
N ASN A 104 51.33 7.26 47.98
CA ASN A 104 50.99 8.23 46.94
C ASN A 104 49.51 8.12 46.54
N TYR A 105 48.63 8.43 47.48
CA TYR A 105 47.18 8.25 47.33
C TYR A 105 46.55 9.10 46.21
N ARG A 106 47.16 10.24 45.87
CA ARG A 106 46.68 11.09 44.77
C ARG A 106 46.83 10.41 43.41
N ASP A 107 48.01 9.87 43.11
CA ASP A 107 48.24 9.20 41.84
C ASP A 107 47.53 7.83 41.80
N ALA A 108 47.35 7.17 42.95
CA ALA A 108 46.49 6.00 43.07
C ALA A 108 45.02 6.32 42.73
N ALA A 109 44.50 7.44 43.24
CA ALA A 109 43.15 7.92 42.94
C ALA A 109 42.97 8.23 41.45
N ASP A 110 43.92 8.94 40.84
CA ASP A 110 43.88 9.28 39.42
C ASP A 110 43.95 8.02 38.55
N CYS A 111 44.83 7.06 38.87
CA CYS A 111 44.90 5.77 38.19
C CYS A 111 43.59 4.97 38.31
N LEU A 112 42.97 4.97 39.50
CA LEU A 112 41.71 4.28 39.73
C LEU A 112 40.55 4.90 38.95
N LYS A 113 40.46 6.23 38.94
CA LYS A 113 39.37 6.99 38.32
C LYS A 113 39.46 7.07 36.81
N PHE A 114 40.63 7.37 36.27
CA PHE A 114 40.79 7.70 34.84
C PHE A 114 41.32 6.53 34.00
N GLU A 115 41.90 5.51 34.63
CA GLU A 115 42.42 4.33 33.91
C GLU A 115 41.59 3.08 34.22
N LEU A 116 41.57 2.61 35.47
CA LEU A 116 40.91 1.35 35.82
C LEU A 116 39.38 1.41 35.65
N ALA A 117 38.73 2.47 36.15
CA ALA A 117 37.28 2.63 35.99
C ALA A 117 36.87 2.76 34.51
N GLU A 118 37.69 3.40 33.67
CA GLU A 118 37.43 3.51 32.23
C GLU A 118 37.61 2.17 31.50
N MET A 119 38.59 1.35 31.90
CA MET A 119 38.75 -0.01 31.37
C MET A 119 37.56 -0.90 31.73
N LEU A 120 37.12 -0.87 32.99
CA LEU A 120 35.90 -1.56 33.44
C LEU A 120 34.66 -1.03 32.71
N GLY A 121 34.57 0.28 32.49
CA GLY A 121 33.50 0.94 31.74
C GLY A 121 33.42 0.46 30.29
N ARG A 122 34.56 0.33 29.59
CA ARG A 122 34.61 -0.21 28.23
C ARG A 122 34.14 -1.66 28.16
N LEU A 123 34.59 -2.49 29.10
CA LEU A 123 34.16 -3.87 29.18
C LEU A 123 32.66 -3.99 29.49
N SER A 124 32.16 -3.17 30.42
CA SER A 124 30.73 -3.09 30.74
C SER A 124 29.89 -2.70 29.53
N ARG A 125 30.31 -1.69 28.76
CA ARG A 125 29.62 -1.27 27.53
C ARG A 125 29.59 -2.37 26.46
N ALA A 126 30.67 -3.13 26.31
CA ALA A 126 30.75 -4.21 25.32
C ALA A 126 29.88 -5.43 25.68
N LEU A 127 29.78 -5.73 26.98
CA LEU A 127 28.94 -6.83 27.48
C LEU A 127 27.45 -6.48 27.48
N GLY A 128 27.11 -5.23 27.77
CA GLY A 128 25.74 -4.73 27.78
C GLY A 128 24.87 -5.26 28.93
N ASP A 129 23.58 -5.39 28.68
CA ASP A 129 22.58 -5.71 29.70
C ASP A 129 22.60 -7.18 30.14
N GLU A 130 22.26 -7.43 31.41
CA GLU A 130 21.91 -8.76 31.92
C GLU A 130 20.69 -9.32 31.18
N ILE A 131 20.65 -10.63 30.97
CA ILE A 131 19.53 -11.33 30.30
C ILE A 131 18.22 -11.05 31.03
N ALA A 132 18.22 -11.06 32.37
CA ALA A 132 17.01 -10.78 33.16
C ALA A 132 16.46 -9.36 32.92
N VAL A 133 17.30 -8.38 32.62
CA VAL A 133 16.88 -7.02 32.26
C VAL A 133 16.26 -7.01 30.86
N MET A 134 16.87 -7.72 29.91
CA MET A 134 16.37 -7.85 28.54
C MET A 134 15.01 -8.58 28.50
N GLU A 135 14.85 -9.67 29.24
CA GLU A 135 13.59 -10.42 29.36
C GLU A 135 12.48 -9.57 29.99
N LYS A 136 12.79 -8.86 31.08
CA LYS A 136 11.83 -7.92 31.70
C LYS A 136 11.40 -6.81 30.73
N ARG A 137 12.33 -6.32 29.90
CA ARG A 137 12.04 -5.34 28.85
C ARG A 137 11.13 -5.94 27.77
N TYR A 138 11.42 -7.16 27.33
CA TYR A 138 10.59 -7.89 26.38
C TYR A 138 9.16 -8.10 26.89
N GLU A 139 9.00 -8.53 28.15
CA GLU A 139 7.68 -8.70 28.79
C GLU A 139 6.90 -7.38 28.83
N LYS A 140 7.57 -6.26 29.20
CA LYS A 140 6.97 -4.92 29.17
C LYS A 140 6.51 -4.55 27.76
N ASN A 141 7.36 -4.78 26.76
CA ASN A 141 7.05 -4.48 25.36
C ASN A 141 5.89 -5.35 24.82
N MET A 142 5.83 -6.63 25.18
CA MET A 142 4.71 -7.51 24.82
C MET A 142 3.39 -7.03 25.42
N ALA A 143 3.39 -6.52 26.65
CA ALA A 143 2.22 -5.90 27.26
C ALA A 143 1.79 -4.63 26.51
N TYR A 144 2.75 -3.76 26.16
CA TYR A 144 2.51 -2.55 25.36
C TYR A 144 1.89 -2.88 23.99
N LEU A 145 2.42 -3.87 23.27
CA LEU A 145 1.87 -4.30 21.99
C LEU A 145 0.46 -4.86 22.12
N ARG A 146 0.15 -5.62 23.18
CA ARG A 146 -1.20 -6.14 23.40
C ARG A 146 -2.24 -5.01 23.49
N GLU A 147 -1.86 -3.88 24.08
CA GLU A 147 -2.73 -2.71 24.22
C GLU A 147 -2.78 -1.84 22.95
N LYS A 148 -1.61 -1.46 22.40
CA LYS A 148 -1.53 -0.46 21.31
C LYS A 148 -1.52 -1.07 19.91
N PHE A 149 -0.99 -2.28 19.75
CA PHE A 149 -0.79 -2.96 18.46
C PHE A 149 -1.22 -4.44 18.52
N PRO A 150 -2.51 -4.74 18.83
CA PRO A 150 -2.96 -6.10 19.13
C PRO A 150 -2.76 -7.10 17.98
N LYS A 151 -2.77 -6.63 16.72
CA LYS A 151 -2.46 -7.47 15.55
C LYS A 151 -1.00 -7.94 15.59
N VAL A 152 -0.06 -7.04 15.84
CA VAL A 152 1.37 -7.34 15.96
C VAL A 152 1.64 -8.27 17.16
N TYR A 153 0.99 -8.02 18.30
CA TYR A 153 1.07 -8.93 19.45
C TYR A 153 0.67 -10.37 19.07
N ASN A 154 -0.45 -10.54 18.36
CA ASN A 154 -0.90 -11.86 17.95
C ASN A 154 0.03 -12.54 16.94
N ASP A 155 0.74 -11.77 16.12
CA ASP A 155 1.72 -12.30 15.16
C ASP A 155 3.02 -12.79 15.82
N LEU A 156 3.31 -12.32 17.03
CA LEU A 156 4.59 -12.52 17.70
C LEU A 156 4.52 -13.39 18.96
N LYS A 157 3.35 -13.47 19.62
CA LYS A 157 3.20 -14.15 20.92
C LYS A 157 3.66 -15.62 20.95
N ASP A 158 3.67 -16.28 19.79
CA ASP A 158 4.04 -17.70 19.64
C ASP A 158 5.36 -17.87 18.85
N VAL A 159 6.11 -16.78 18.64
CA VAL A 159 7.37 -16.80 17.89
C VAL A 159 8.54 -16.88 18.86
N GLU A 160 9.27 -17.98 18.80
CA GLU A 160 10.49 -18.17 19.61
C GLU A 160 11.66 -17.34 19.04
N PRO A 161 12.48 -16.69 19.90
CA PRO A 161 13.66 -15.98 19.44
C PRO A 161 14.73 -16.90 18.83
N ASP A 162 15.29 -16.49 17.69
CA ASP A 162 16.40 -17.18 17.02
C ASP A 162 17.74 -16.50 17.36
N TRP A 163 18.22 -16.72 18.59
CA TRP A 163 19.50 -16.18 19.06
C TRP A 163 20.72 -16.78 18.35
N MET A 164 20.55 -17.84 17.55
CA MET A 164 21.63 -18.42 16.77
C MET A 164 21.95 -17.56 15.53
N ASN A 165 20.94 -16.97 14.90
CA ASN A 165 21.10 -16.16 13.70
C ASN A 165 20.96 -14.65 13.95
N TYR A 166 20.35 -14.25 15.07
CA TYR A 166 20.11 -12.84 15.42
C TYR A 166 20.72 -12.60 16.80
N GLN A 167 21.79 -11.83 16.88
CA GLN A 167 22.50 -11.63 18.14
C GLN A 167 22.58 -10.15 18.48
N ILE A 168 22.07 -9.82 19.67
CA ILE A 168 22.19 -8.47 20.23
C ILE A 168 23.64 -8.30 20.70
N VAL A 169 24.28 -7.27 20.17
CA VAL A 169 25.65 -6.89 20.52
C VAL A 169 25.67 -5.42 20.91
N PHE A 170 26.77 -4.94 21.47
CA PHE A 170 26.89 -3.56 21.88
C PHE A 170 28.05 -2.90 21.15
N THR A 171 27.84 -1.64 20.78
CA THR A 171 28.86 -0.82 20.15
C THR A 171 29.88 -0.30 21.16
N LYS A 172 30.95 0.33 20.69
CA LYS A 172 31.97 0.93 21.59
C LYS A 172 31.39 2.04 22.49
N SER A 173 30.33 2.71 22.05
CA SER A 173 29.60 3.70 22.85
C SER A 173 28.61 3.08 23.83
N GLY A 174 28.41 1.75 23.80
CA GLY A 174 27.46 1.03 24.64
C GLY A 174 26.03 1.03 24.10
N MET A 175 25.80 1.52 22.88
CA MET A 175 24.49 1.41 22.25
C MET A 175 24.23 -0.03 21.79
N PRO A 176 23.04 -0.58 22.02
CA PRO A 176 22.61 -1.85 21.43
C PRO A 176 22.70 -1.83 19.90
N ASN A 177 23.11 -2.95 19.34
CA ASN A 177 23.19 -3.23 17.91
C ASN A 177 22.76 -4.69 17.67
N LEU A 178 22.56 -5.05 16.41
CA LEU A 178 22.14 -6.37 16.00
C LEU A 178 23.11 -6.89 14.94
N LYS A 179 23.59 -8.12 15.11
CA LYS A 179 24.26 -8.85 14.03
C LYS A 179 23.36 -10.00 13.56
N ILE A 180 23.25 -10.14 12.25
CA ILE A 180 22.36 -11.06 11.57
C ILE A 180 23.20 -11.99 10.70
N ARG A 181 22.99 -13.29 10.85
CA ARG A 181 23.68 -14.29 10.04
C ARG A 181 23.00 -14.42 8.67
N THR A 182 23.75 -14.17 7.61
CA THR A 182 23.28 -14.34 6.22
C THR A 182 24.20 -15.34 5.50
N GLY A 183 23.82 -16.62 5.50
CA GLY A 183 24.71 -17.70 5.07
C GLY A 183 25.92 -17.83 6.02
N ASP A 184 27.13 -17.70 5.47
CA ASP A 184 28.37 -17.84 6.23
C ASP A 184 28.94 -16.52 6.77
N ARG A 185 28.24 -15.39 6.56
CA ARG A 185 28.67 -14.06 7.00
C ARG A 185 27.73 -13.45 8.02
N TRP A 186 28.28 -12.57 8.86
CA TRP A 186 27.52 -11.71 9.76
C TRP A 186 27.38 -10.31 9.16
N VAL A 187 26.15 -9.79 9.16
CA VAL A 187 25.81 -8.42 8.77
C VAL A 187 25.40 -7.67 10.03
N ARG A 188 26.01 -6.50 10.28
CA ARG A 188 25.60 -5.64 11.39
C ARG A 188 24.50 -4.69 10.91
N PHE A 189 23.49 -4.50 11.75
CA PHE A 189 22.34 -3.66 11.44
C PHE A 189 22.69 -2.17 11.47
N TYR A 190 23.55 -1.78 12.42
CA TYR A 190 24.11 -0.44 12.55
C TYR A 190 25.65 -0.48 12.53
N SER A 191 26.28 0.66 12.26
CA SER A 191 27.72 0.91 12.39
C SER A 191 28.22 0.51 13.77
N GLN A 192 29.26 -0.34 13.82
CA GLN A 192 29.86 -0.78 15.10
C GLN A 192 30.65 0.33 15.80
N TYR A 193 31.07 1.36 15.06
CA TYR A 193 31.92 2.44 15.56
C TYR A 193 31.10 3.64 16.03
N ASP A 194 30.09 4.02 15.25
CA ASP A 194 29.30 5.24 15.48
C ASP A 194 27.92 5.13 14.81
N PRO A 195 26.96 4.42 15.46
CA PRO A 195 25.58 4.35 15.01
C PRO A 195 24.92 5.73 14.89
N GLU A 196 25.18 6.63 15.84
CA GLU A 196 24.51 7.93 15.89
C GLU A 196 24.84 8.77 14.65
N ALA A 197 26.12 8.85 14.27
CA ALA A 197 26.51 9.60 13.08
C ALA A 197 26.01 8.97 11.77
N GLU A 198 25.91 7.64 11.69
CA GLU A 198 25.29 6.96 10.55
C GLU A 198 23.82 7.35 10.40
N VAL A 199 23.07 7.18 11.49
CA VAL A 199 21.63 7.43 11.52
C VAL A 199 21.33 8.91 11.29
N ALA A 200 22.11 9.84 11.87
CA ALA A 200 21.95 11.26 11.66
C ALA A 200 22.16 11.67 10.19
N ARG A 201 23.17 11.10 9.51
CA ARG A 201 23.38 11.34 8.07
C ARG A 201 22.21 10.84 7.22
N TRP A 202 21.69 9.65 7.55
CA TRP A 202 20.53 9.11 6.85
C TRP A 202 19.28 9.98 7.06
N ALA A 203 18.98 10.36 8.31
CA ALA A 203 17.81 11.16 8.64
C ALA A 203 17.84 12.54 7.96
N ALA A 204 19.00 13.22 7.96
CA ALA A 204 19.17 14.50 7.28
C ALA A 204 18.94 14.39 5.76
N LYS A 205 19.46 13.34 5.12
CA LYS A 205 19.23 13.08 3.69
C LYS A 205 17.76 12.82 3.41
N VAL A 206 17.13 11.94 4.18
CA VAL A 206 15.71 11.59 3.99
C VAL A 206 14.81 12.80 4.22
N ALA A 207 15.08 13.61 5.24
CA ALA A 207 14.33 14.84 5.50
C ALA A 207 14.44 15.83 4.34
N GLN A 208 15.63 15.98 3.75
CA GLN A 208 15.82 16.81 2.57
C GLN A 208 15.04 16.29 1.35
N GLU A 209 15.01 14.98 1.15
CA GLU A 209 14.27 14.36 0.04
C GLU A 209 12.74 14.43 0.20
N LEU A 210 12.26 14.38 1.45
CA LEU A 210 10.83 14.48 1.77
C LEU A 210 10.32 15.91 1.65
N GLY A 211 11.12 16.92 2.03
CA GLY A 211 10.69 18.32 2.03
C GLY A 211 9.42 18.51 2.87
N ASP A 212 8.34 18.98 2.25
CA ASP A 212 7.06 19.25 2.92
C ASP A 212 6.11 18.03 2.98
N MET A 213 6.56 16.84 2.53
CA MET A 213 5.75 15.63 2.62
C MET A 213 5.46 15.27 4.09
N ALA A 214 4.24 14.79 4.35
CA ALA A 214 3.76 14.46 5.70
C ALA A 214 3.51 12.95 5.90
N ASP A 215 3.18 12.20 4.86
CA ASP A 215 2.82 10.78 4.97
C ASP A 215 3.94 9.90 4.40
N VAL A 216 4.50 9.02 5.24
CA VAL A 216 5.64 8.16 4.87
C VAL A 216 5.40 6.71 5.28
N ILE A 217 5.64 5.79 4.35
CA ILE A 217 5.87 4.38 4.69
C ILE A 217 7.35 4.20 4.98
N LEU A 218 7.68 3.73 6.19
CA LEU A 218 9.03 3.36 6.57
C LEU A 218 9.21 1.84 6.50
N TYR A 219 10.06 1.38 5.60
CA TYR A 219 10.46 -0.02 5.46
C TYR A 219 11.69 -0.30 6.34
N GLY A 220 11.48 -1.15 7.33
CA GLY A 220 12.41 -1.44 8.42
C GLY A 220 12.13 -0.58 9.64
N LEU A 221 12.13 -1.20 10.81
CA LEU A 221 12.21 -0.50 12.10
C LEU A 221 13.59 -0.71 12.73
N GLY A 222 14.08 -1.95 12.72
CA GLY A 222 15.24 -2.33 13.52
C GLY A 222 15.03 -2.00 15.00
N PHE A 223 16.04 -1.41 15.64
CA PHE A 223 15.97 -0.90 17.01
C PHE A 223 15.36 0.52 17.09
N GLY A 224 14.86 1.07 15.98
CA GLY A 224 14.14 2.35 15.98
C GLY A 224 15.00 3.61 15.92
N TYR A 225 16.33 3.51 15.83
CA TYR A 225 17.21 4.70 15.78
C TYR A 225 16.91 5.62 14.59
N HIS A 226 16.72 5.05 13.39
CA HIS A 226 16.35 5.79 12.18
C HIS A 226 15.00 6.50 12.34
N LEU A 227 14.01 5.81 12.92
CA LEU A 227 12.70 6.36 13.20
C LEU A 227 12.79 7.58 14.13
N LEU A 228 13.50 7.43 15.25
CA LEU A 228 13.64 8.48 16.26
C LEU A 228 14.38 9.70 15.72
N MET A 229 15.49 9.49 15.00
CA MET A 229 16.23 10.60 14.41
C MET A 229 15.43 11.31 13.32
N LEU A 230 14.68 10.57 12.50
CA LEU A 230 13.82 11.18 11.48
C LEU A 230 12.67 11.99 12.11
N SER A 231 12.03 11.48 13.18
CA SER A 231 10.95 12.20 13.85
C SER A 231 11.43 13.47 14.56
N MET A 232 12.70 13.52 15.01
CA MET A 232 13.32 14.75 15.52
C MET A 232 13.55 15.80 14.44
N HIS A 233 13.87 15.37 13.20
CA HIS A 233 14.01 16.28 12.06
C HIS A 233 12.66 16.76 11.51
N MET A 234 11.63 15.91 11.55
CA MET A 234 10.33 16.16 10.95
C MET A 234 9.21 15.68 11.89
N THR A 235 8.84 16.53 12.84
CA THR A 235 7.85 16.19 13.89
C THR A 235 6.42 16.05 13.36
N HIS A 236 6.15 16.50 12.14
CA HIS A 236 4.83 16.43 11.49
C HIS A 236 4.59 15.13 10.73
N LEU A 237 5.57 14.22 10.65
CA LEU A 237 5.44 12.98 9.88
C LEU A 237 4.40 12.03 10.49
N ARG A 238 3.54 11.50 9.63
CA ARG A 238 2.62 10.39 9.86
C ARG A 238 3.20 9.14 9.21
N LEU A 239 3.44 8.10 10.02
CA LEU A 239 4.29 6.97 9.64
C LEU A 239 3.52 5.66 9.65
N SER A 240 3.53 4.95 8.52
CA SER A 240 3.18 3.52 8.46
C SER A 240 4.47 2.71 8.41
N ILE A 241 4.73 1.90 9.42
CA ILE A 241 6.02 1.22 9.61
C ILE A 241 5.87 -0.26 9.28
N ARG A 242 6.76 -0.78 8.42
CA ARG A 242 6.85 -2.21 8.10
C ARG A 242 8.18 -2.76 8.55
N GLU A 243 8.21 -3.64 9.53
CA GLU A 243 9.39 -4.47 9.84
C GLU A 243 9.21 -5.84 9.18
N PRO A 244 9.89 -6.17 8.06
CA PRO A 244 9.67 -7.43 7.36
C PRO A 244 10.10 -8.67 8.16
N ASP A 245 11.04 -8.53 9.11
CA ASP A 245 11.61 -9.66 9.84
C ASP A 245 11.17 -9.67 11.30
N ARG A 246 10.43 -10.72 11.69
CA ARG A 246 9.94 -10.90 13.07
C ARG A 246 11.07 -11.02 14.07
N GLN A 247 12.19 -11.64 13.72
CA GLN A 247 13.32 -11.85 14.63
C GLN A 247 14.07 -10.55 14.90
N ILE A 248 14.19 -9.67 13.90
CA ILE A 248 14.73 -8.32 14.09
C ILE A 248 13.87 -7.52 15.07
N PHE A 249 12.54 -7.59 14.92
CA PHE A 249 11.62 -6.92 15.84
C PHE A 249 11.65 -7.51 17.26
N ILE A 250 11.76 -8.84 17.40
CA ILE A 250 11.93 -9.51 18.69
C ILE A 250 13.23 -9.06 19.37
N ALA A 251 14.33 -8.98 18.63
CA ALA A 251 15.60 -8.46 19.15
C ALA A 251 15.46 -6.99 19.59
N ALA A 252 14.74 -6.16 18.83
CA ALA A 252 14.45 -4.78 19.21
C ALA A 252 13.69 -4.70 20.55
N MET A 253 12.70 -5.58 20.78
CA MET A 253 11.96 -5.63 22.03
C MET A 253 12.80 -6.06 23.24
N HIS A 254 13.90 -6.78 23.03
CA HIS A 254 14.86 -7.10 24.10
C HIS A 254 15.86 -5.98 24.34
N ALA A 255 16.11 -5.12 23.36
CA ALA A 255 17.10 -4.06 23.42
C ALA A 255 16.54 -2.69 23.80
N ILE A 256 15.32 -2.35 23.37
CA ILE A 256 14.75 -1.00 23.40
C ILE A 256 13.36 -1.00 24.04
N ASP A 257 13.03 0.05 24.78
CA ASP A 257 11.68 0.28 25.31
C ASP A 257 10.78 0.85 24.20
N LEU A 258 9.82 0.06 23.72
CA LEU A 258 8.93 0.45 22.63
C LEU A 258 7.98 1.59 23.01
N GLU A 259 7.54 1.63 24.26
CA GLU A 259 6.67 2.70 24.74
C GLU A 259 7.39 4.05 24.65
N SER A 260 8.65 4.07 25.09
CA SER A 260 9.51 5.25 24.95
C SER A 260 9.77 5.58 23.47
N LEU A 261 10.05 4.58 22.63
CA LEU A 261 10.32 4.78 21.20
C LEU A 261 9.15 5.44 20.47
N PHE A 262 7.92 4.98 20.71
CA PHE A 262 6.73 5.45 19.98
C PHE A 262 6.06 6.67 20.62
N SER A 263 6.41 7.04 21.85
CA SER A 263 5.79 8.18 22.57
C SER A 263 5.89 9.54 21.86
N HIS A 264 6.87 9.72 20.97
CA HIS A 264 7.11 10.98 20.24
C HIS A 264 6.95 10.82 18.72
N VAL A 265 6.26 9.76 18.26
CA VAL A 265 6.14 9.43 16.85
C VAL A 265 4.68 9.19 16.50
N ASN A 266 4.20 9.81 15.42
CA ASN A 266 2.84 9.58 14.93
C ASN A 266 2.79 8.33 14.02
N VAL A 267 2.63 7.16 14.65
CA VAL A 267 2.51 5.88 13.95
C VAL A 267 1.05 5.63 13.58
N LEU A 268 0.74 5.60 12.28
CA LEU A 268 -0.58 5.26 11.75
C LEU A 268 -0.83 3.75 11.79
N GLU A 269 0.16 2.97 11.38
CA GLU A 269 0.09 1.50 11.33
C GLU A 269 1.48 0.90 11.54
N LEU A 270 1.55 -0.23 12.26
CA LEU A 270 2.76 -1.03 12.41
C LEU A 270 2.47 -2.46 11.91
N LEU A 271 3.25 -2.91 10.94
CA LEU A 271 3.21 -4.27 10.41
C LEU A 271 4.56 -4.96 10.67
N VAL A 272 4.54 -6.10 11.36
CA VAL A 272 5.73 -6.92 11.60
C VAL A 272 5.56 -8.27 10.91
N GLY A 273 6.50 -8.61 10.03
CA GLY A 273 6.38 -9.71 9.08
C GLY A 273 5.15 -9.55 8.18
N GLY A 274 4.39 -10.64 8.07
CA GLY A 274 3.12 -10.68 7.36
C GLY A 274 3.22 -11.15 5.92
N ASP A 275 2.12 -11.72 5.46
CA ASP A 275 1.98 -12.13 4.07
C ASP A 275 1.74 -10.94 3.14
N LYS A 276 1.74 -11.25 1.84
CA LYS A 276 1.52 -10.26 0.77
C LYS A 276 0.17 -9.55 0.88
N ILE A 277 -0.88 -10.22 1.34
CA ILE A 277 -2.23 -9.65 1.49
C ILE A 277 -2.21 -8.55 2.55
N ARG A 278 -1.59 -8.80 3.71
CA ARG A 278 -1.48 -7.78 4.77
C ARG A 278 -0.61 -6.61 4.36
N GLN A 279 0.45 -6.87 3.59
CA GLN A 279 1.29 -5.83 3.02
C GLN A 279 0.48 -4.93 2.07
N GLU A 280 -0.30 -5.52 1.16
CA GLU A 280 -1.18 -4.78 0.25
C GLU A 280 -2.24 -3.99 1.02
N GLN A 281 -2.82 -4.58 2.06
CA GLN A 281 -3.78 -3.89 2.93
C GLN A 281 -3.17 -2.70 3.66
N MET A 282 -1.94 -2.82 4.18
CA MET A 282 -1.22 -1.72 4.82
C MET A 282 -0.97 -0.57 3.83
N VAL A 283 -0.49 -0.89 2.62
CA VAL A 283 -0.29 0.11 1.56
C VAL A 283 -1.62 0.78 1.22
N PHE A 284 -2.69 0.02 1.05
CA PHE A 284 -4.02 0.55 0.75
C PHE A 284 -4.56 1.45 1.87
N ASN A 285 -4.44 1.04 3.12
CA ASN A 285 -4.83 1.84 4.29
C ASN A 285 -4.03 3.14 4.36
N PHE A 286 -2.72 3.04 4.14
CA PHE A 286 -1.85 4.21 4.08
C PHE A 286 -2.32 5.18 3.00
N MET A 287 -2.60 4.72 1.77
CA MET A 287 -3.10 5.59 0.70
C MET A 287 -4.44 6.25 1.04
N LYS A 288 -5.35 5.55 1.74
CA LYS A 288 -6.61 6.15 2.23
C LYS A 288 -6.36 7.26 3.24
N MET A 289 -5.36 7.09 4.11
CA MET A 289 -5.02 8.04 5.16
C MET A 289 -4.09 9.17 4.69
N CYS A 290 -3.57 9.10 3.47
CA CYS A 290 -2.65 10.09 2.93
C CYS A 290 -3.37 11.38 2.54
N GLY A 291 -2.81 12.53 2.94
CA GLY A 291 -3.32 13.84 2.54
C GLY A 291 -2.88 14.19 1.12
N SER A 292 -1.57 14.13 0.85
CA SER A 292 -1.00 14.37 -0.48
C SER A 292 0.44 13.85 -0.58
N ASN A 293 0.78 13.29 -1.74
CA ASN A 293 2.15 12.89 -2.13
C ASN A 293 2.85 11.91 -1.16
N PRO A 294 2.41 10.64 -1.12
CA PRO A 294 3.01 9.62 -0.26
C PRO A 294 4.48 9.34 -0.63
N ALA A 295 5.30 9.08 0.38
CA ALA A 295 6.67 8.59 0.17
C ALA A 295 6.89 7.22 0.79
N VAL A 296 7.80 6.45 0.20
CA VAL A 296 8.32 5.21 0.77
C VAL A 296 9.81 5.40 1.01
N LYS A 297 10.27 5.12 2.22
CA LYS A 297 11.68 5.20 2.62
C LYS A 297 12.09 3.91 3.31
N SER A 298 13.35 3.56 3.17
CA SER A 298 13.91 2.33 3.73
C SER A 298 15.11 2.59 4.61
N ILE A 299 15.27 1.76 5.62
CA ILE A 299 16.52 1.68 6.38
C ILE A 299 17.61 1.02 5.50
N PRO A 300 18.83 1.56 5.42
CA PRO A 300 19.84 1.14 4.44
C PRO A 300 20.24 -0.34 4.51
N VAL A 301 20.27 -0.94 5.71
CA VAL A 301 20.70 -2.33 5.89
C VAL A 301 19.86 -3.33 5.08
N TYR A 302 18.59 -3.03 4.81
CA TYR A 302 17.72 -3.92 4.03
C TYR A 302 18.14 -4.03 2.56
N GLU A 303 18.90 -3.07 2.02
CA GLU A 303 19.53 -3.23 0.70
C GLU A 303 20.56 -4.35 0.68
N GLN A 304 21.18 -4.68 1.83
CA GLN A 304 22.14 -5.77 1.96
C GLN A 304 21.49 -7.09 2.35
N LEU A 305 20.46 -7.03 3.22
CA LEU A 305 19.76 -8.21 3.72
C LEU A 305 18.80 -8.78 2.67
N ASN A 306 18.04 -7.92 1.98
CA ASN A 306 17.00 -8.35 1.05
C ASN A 306 16.64 -7.29 0.01
N ALA A 307 17.60 -6.97 -0.89
CA ALA A 307 17.44 -5.97 -1.95
C ALA A 307 16.23 -6.21 -2.86
N ARG A 308 15.84 -7.47 -3.08
CA ARG A 308 14.74 -7.79 -3.98
C ARG A 308 13.38 -7.42 -3.37
N ASP A 309 13.16 -7.79 -2.12
CA ASP A 309 11.87 -7.59 -1.46
C ASP A 309 11.57 -6.10 -1.21
N ILE A 310 12.61 -5.31 -0.93
CA ILE A 310 12.48 -3.85 -0.79
C ILE A 310 12.15 -3.18 -2.12
N LEU A 311 12.78 -3.60 -3.22
CA LEU A 311 12.47 -3.10 -4.55
C LEU A 311 11.03 -3.43 -4.93
N GLU A 312 10.61 -4.70 -4.77
CA GLU A 312 9.23 -5.13 -5.04
C GLU A 312 8.23 -4.36 -4.18
N PHE A 313 8.52 -4.14 -2.90
CA PHE A 313 7.65 -3.36 -2.02
C PHE A 313 7.51 -1.91 -2.49
N CYS A 314 8.62 -1.24 -2.78
CA CYS A 314 8.62 0.15 -3.24
C CYS A 314 7.87 0.30 -4.59
N GLU A 315 8.05 -0.64 -5.51
CA GLU A 315 7.33 -0.67 -6.78
C GLU A 315 5.82 -0.86 -6.58
N ASN A 316 5.41 -1.81 -5.74
CA ASN A 316 4.00 -2.06 -5.43
C ASN A 316 3.36 -0.85 -4.73
N ALA A 317 4.05 -0.24 -3.76
CA ALA A 317 3.55 0.95 -3.06
C ALA A 317 3.43 2.16 -4.01
N LYS A 318 4.39 2.33 -4.93
CA LYS A 318 4.32 3.36 -5.98
C LYS A 318 3.14 3.11 -6.92
N LEU A 319 2.94 1.89 -7.38
CA LEU A 319 1.80 1.53 -8.23
C LEU A 319 0.47 1.77 -7.51
N ALA A 320 0.34 1.35 -6.24
CA ALA A 320 -0.86 1.58 -5.44
C ALA A 320 -1.16 3.08 -5.26
N SER A 321 -0.13 3.91 -5.03
CA SER A 321 -0.27 5.36 -5.03
C SER A 321 -0.77 5.89 -6.38
N MET A 322 -0.23 5.38 -7.48
CA MET A 322 -0.65 5.78 -8.82
C MET A 322 -2.11 5.42 -9.10
N TYR A 323 -2.56 4.23 -8.68
CA TYR A 323 -3.96 3.82 -8.72
C TYR A 323 -4.85 4.75 -7.89
N TYR A 324 -4.45 5.03 -6.66
CA TYR A 324 -5.22 5.87 -5.75
C TYR A 324 -5.43 7.27 -6.35
N VAL A 325 -4.37 7.92 -6.85
CA VAL A 325 -4.44 9.23 -7.50
C VAL A 325 -5.28 9.19 -8.77
N SER A 326 -5.06 8.20 -9.65
CA SER A 326 -5.88 8.02 -10.87
C SER A 326 -7.36 7.87 -10.53
N SER A 327 -7.67 7.07 -9.50
CA SER A 327 -9.03 6.86 -9.03
C SER A 327 -9.65 8.17 -8.54
N MET A 328 -8.96 8.96 -7.71
CA MET A 328 -9.48 10.25 -7.23
C MET A 328 -9.78 11.23 -8.35
N VAL A 329 -8.86 11.35 -9.33
CA VAL A 329 -9.06 12.23 -10.50
C VAL A 329 -10.26 11.77 -11.32
N THR A 330 -10.41 10.45 -11.51
CA THR A 330 -11.49 9.88 -12.32
C THR A 330 -12.85 10.04 -11.64
N TYR A 331 -12.97 9.69 -10.36
CA TYR A 331 -14.21 9.86 -9.60
C TYR A 331 -14.59 11.33 -9.45
N GLY A 332 -13.63 12.21 -9.14
CA GLY A 332 -13.89 13.65 -9.03
C GLY A 332 -14.40 14.27 -10.33
N LYS A 333 -14.03 13.71 -11.48
CA LYS A 333 -14.48 14.19 -12.79
C LYS A 333 -15.78 13.54 -13.27
N TYR A 334 -15.94 12.23 -13.06
CA TYR A 334 -16.97 11.43 -13.72
C TYR A 334 -18.01 10.84 -12.77
N GLY A 335 -17.85 10.90 -11.44
CA GLY A 335 -18.73 10.24 -10.47
C GLY A 335 -20.22 10.52 -10.68
N MET A 336 -20.60 11.80 -10.68
CA MET A 336 -21.98 12.21 -10.97
C MET A 336 -22.45 11.87 -12.38
N GLN A 337 -21.57 11.98 -13.38
CA GLN A 337 -21.90 11.62 -14.76
C GLN A 337 -22.16 10.10 -14.90
N TRP A 338 -21.40 9.26 -14.20
CA TRP A 338 -21.62 7.82 -14.21
C TRP A 338 -22.94 7.45 -13.53
N LEU A 339 -23.28 8.08 -12.39
CA LEU A 339 -24.61 7.91 -11.78
C LEU A 339 -25.73 8.30 -12.74
N GLN A 340 -25.59 9.45 -13.41
CA GLN A 340 -26.53 9.88 -14.44
C GLN A 340 -26.67 8.82 -15.52
N ASN A 341 -25.55 8.37 -16.09
CA ASN A 341 -25.56 7.41 -17.19
C ASN A 341 -26.21 6.09 -16.77
N ARG A 342 -25.86 5.54 -15.60
CA ARG A 342 -26.44 4.29 -15.06
C ARG A 342 -27.96 4.38 -14.97
N LEU A 343 -28.47 5.44 -14.35
CA LEU A 343 -29.90 5.64 -14.15
C LEU A 343 -30.64 5.87 -15.47
N LEU A 344 -30.05 6.68 -16.37
CA LEU A 344 -30.67 6.99 -17.66
C LEU A 344 -30.59 5.85 -18.68
N ASN A 345 -29.63 4.93 -18.52
CA ASN A 345 -29.49 3.71 -19.31
C ASN A 345 -30.29 2.53 -18.77
N LEU A 346 -30.79 2.60 -17.52
CA LEU A 346 -31.60 1.54 -16.92
C LEU A 346 -32.76 1.05 -17.80
N PRO A 347 -33.55 1.92 -18.47
CA PRO A 347 -34.60 1.46 -19.40
C PRO A 347 -34.05 0.60 -20.53
N VAL A 348 -32.86 0.92 -21.06
CA VAL A 348 -32.22 0.14 -22.13
C VAL A 348 -31.69 -1.18 -21.59
N VAL A 349 -31.12 -1.19 -20.39
CA VAL A 349 -30.66 -2.42 -19.73
C VAL A 349 -31.81 -3.40 -19.48
N LEU A 350 -32.99 -2.92 -19.12
CA LEU A 350 -34.18 -3.77 -18.93
C LEU A 350 -34.75 -4.34 -20.26
N ASN A 351 -34.43 -3.69 -21.39
CA ASN A 351 -34.97 -4.00 -22.71
C ASN A 351 -33.93 -4.51 -23.72
N THR A 352 -32.71 -4.83 -23.26
CA THR A 352 -31.65 -5.45 -24.06
C THR A 352 -31.21 -6.75 -23.42
N PRO A 353 -30.75 -7.74 -24.19
CA PRO A 353 -30.22 -8.96 -23.63
C PRO A 353 -28.96 -8.71 -22.80
N SER A 354 -28.84 -9.47 -21.73
CA SER A 354 -27.63 -9.50 -20.90
C SER A 354 -26.60 -10.43 -21.51
N LEU A 355 -25.31 -10.08 -21.39
CA LEU A 355 -24.20 -10.94 -21.75
C LEU A 355 -24.28 -12.32 -21.07
N ARG A 356 -25.00 -12.44 -19.96
CA ARG A 356 -25.27 -13.71 -19.26
C ARG A 356 -25.74 -14.84 -20.17
N ASN A 357 -26.49 -14.52 -21.23
CA ASN A 357 -27.03 -15.51 -22.15
C ASN A 357 -25.98 -16.04 -23.15
N PHE A 358 -24.79 -15.41 -23.20
CA PHE A 358 -23.75 -15.69 -24.18
C PHE A 358 -22.60 -16.54 -23.63
N LYS A 359 -22.72 -17.01 -22.37
CA LYS A 359 -21.67 -17.78 -21.70
C LYS A 359 -21.30 -19.02 -22.51
N GLY A 360 -20.02 -19.12 -22.88
CA GLY A 360 -19.48 -20.29 -23.57
C GLY A 360 -19.97 -20.53 -25.01
N LEU A 361 -20.73 -19.61 -25.62
CA LEU A 361 -21.27 -19.81 -26.99
C LEU A 361 -20.22 -19.77 -28.10
N LEU A 362 -19.01 -19.29 -27.79
CA LEU A 362 -17.84 -19.25 -28.65
C LEU A 362 -16.70 -20.10 -28.07
N ALA A 363 -17.06 -21.20 -27.38
CA ALA A 363 -16.11 -22.13 -26.78
C ALA A 363 -14.98 -22.54 -27.73
N GLY A 364 -13.73 -22.36 -27.29
CA GLY A 364 -12.53 -22.76 -28.03
C GLY A 364 -12.15 -21.85 -29.20
N LYS A 365 -12.91 -20.77 -29.46
CA LYS A 365 -12.57 -19.80 -30.51
C LYS A 365 -11.49 -18.82 -30.03
N THR A 366 -10.86 -18.18 -31.01
CA THR A 366 -9.90 -17.09 -30.76
C THR A 366 -10.59 -15.75 -30.90
N ALA A 367 -10.34 -14.84 -29.96
CA ALA A 367 -10.76 -13.45 -30.06
C ALA A 367 -9.55 -12.54 -30.30
N VAL A 368 -9.74 -11.52 -31.14
CA VAL A 368 -8.76 -10.47 -31.40
C VAL A 368 -9.30 -9.18 -30.81
N VAL A 369 -8.71 -8.73 -29.70
CA VAL A 369 -9.09 -7.48 -29.03
C VAL A 369 -8.22 -6.36 -29.56
N VAL A 370 -8.84 -5.43 -30.28
CA VAL A 370 -8.16 -4.36 -30.99
C VAL A 370 -8.17 -3.06 -30.18
N GLY A 371 -6.98 -2.48 -30.00
CA GLY A 371 -6.73 -1.15 -29.45
C GLY A 371 -6.35 -0.13 -30.52
N ALA A 372 -6.37 1.15 -30.17
CA ALA A 372 -6.13 2.26 -31.08
C ALA A 372 -4.65 2.70 -31.19
N GLY A 373 -3.71 1.90 -30.68
CA GLY A 373 -2.28 2.21 -30.68
C GLY A 373 -1.70 2.30 -32.09
N PRO A 374 -0.66 3.13 -32.31
CA PRO A 374 0.03 3.27 -33.60
C PRO A 374 0.43 1.97 -34.31
N SER A 375 0.73 0.89 -33.58
CA SER A 375 1.10 -0.41 -34.16
C SER A 375 -0.01 -1.04 -35.01
N LEU A 376 -1.28 -0.69 -34.76
CA LEU A 376 -2.42 -1.20 -35.51
C LEU A 376 -2.28 -1.01 -37.02
N GLU A 377 -1.71 0.11 -37.47
CA GLU A 377 -1.62 0.46 -38.90
C GLU A 377 -0.85 -0.60 -39.72
N ALA A 378 0.22 -1.16 -39.15
CA ALA A 378 1.01 -2.20 -39.80
C ALA A 378 0.25 -3.53 -39.90
N ASP A 379 -0.68 -3.78 -38.98
CA ASP A 379 -1.41 -5.03 -38.83
C ASP A 379 -2.72 -5.07 -39.63
N ILE A 380 -3.19 -3.93 -40.16
CA ILE A 380 -4.45 -3.80 -40.91
C ILE A 380 -4.61 -4.83 -42.04
N PRO A 381 -3.62 -5.10 -42.92
CA PRO A 381 -3.77 -6.09 -43.99
C PRO A 381 -4.07 -7.49 -43.47
N VAL A 382 -3.36 -7.92 -42.42
CA VAL A 382 -3.51 -9.25 -41.81
C VAL A 382 -4.82 -9.33 -41.02
N LEU A 383 -5.19 -8.26 -40.33
CA LEU A 383 -6.43 -8.16 -39.57
C LEU A 383 -7.69 -8.32 -40.45
N ARG A 384 -7.65 -7.83 -41.70
CA ARG A 384 -8.73 -8.06 -42.69
C ARG A 384 -8.95 -9.53 -42.99
N GLU A 385 -7.87 -10.30 -43.13
CA GLU A 385 -7.95 -11.73 -43.41
C GLU A 385 -8.39 -12.50 -42.16
N LEU A 386 -7.83 -12.15 -40.99
CA LEU A 386 -8.18 -12.73 -39.70
C LEU A 386 -9.65 -12.60 -39.32
N LYS A 387 -10.37 -11.59 -39.82
CA LYS A 387 -11.82 -11.44 -39.58
C LYS A 387 -12.60 -12.73 -39.93
N ARG A 388 -12.15 -13.53 -40.89
CA ARG A 388 -12.81 -14.80 -41.28
C ARG A 388 -12.53 -15.98 -40.34
N HIS A 389 -11.53 -15.82 -39.47
CA HIS A 389 -10.95 -16.89 -38.68
C HIS A 389 -11.05 -16.65 -37.17
N ALA A 390 -11.27 -15.40 -36.73
CA ALA A 390 -11.29 -15.01 -35.32
C ALA A 390 -12.28 -13.88 -35.01
N LEU A 391 -12.76 -13.85 -33.77
CA LEU A 391 -13.69 -12.83 -33.29
C LEU A 391 -12.98 -11.49 -33.08
N ILE A 392 -13.06 -10.60 -34.06
CA ILE A 392 -12.59 -9.21 -33.94
C ILE A 392 -13.50 -8.38 -33.00
N ILE A 393 -12.94 -7.91 -31.89
CA ILE A 393 -13.60 -7.04 -30.91
C ILE A 393 -12.90 -5.67 -30.89
N ALA A 394 -13.66 -4.59 -31.12
CA ALA A 394 -13.17 -3.23 -30.98
C ALA A 394 -13.39 -2.73 -29.54
N ALA A 395 -12.32 -2.33 -28.85
CA ALA A 395 -12.43 -1.71 -27.53
C ALA A 395 -12.65 -0.19 -27.66
N GLY A 396 -13.84 0.29 -27.29
CA GLY A 396 -14.20 1.70 -27.25
C GLY A 396 -14.01 2.43 -28.59
N SER A 397 -13.29 3.56 -28.55
CA SER A 397 -13.06 4.43 -29.70
C SER A 397 -12.23 3.80 -30.83
N THR A 398 -11.61 2.64 -30.60
CA THR A 398 -10.85 1.91 -31.62
C THR A 398 -11.69 1.59 -32.87
N VAL A 399 -13.01 1.49 -32.74
CA VAL A 399 -13.94 1.32 -33.87
C VAL A 399 -13.73 2.37 -34.97
N GLN A 400 -13.36 3.62 -34.63
CA GLN A 400 -13.13 4.66 -35.63
C GLN A 400 -11.94 4.32 -36.54
N SER A 401 -10.86 3.79 -35.97
CA SER A 401 -9.67 3.41 -36.73
C SER A 401 -9.94 2.18 -37.61
N LEU A 402 -10.64 1.18 -37.08
CA LEU A 402 -11.04 0.01 -37.86
C LEU A 402 -11.90 0.39 -39.07
N LEU A 403 -12.93 1.21 -38.86
CA LEU A 403 -13.80 1.69 -39.93
C LEU A 403 -13.06 2.57 -40.93
N HIS A 404 -12.11 3.40 -40.49
CA HIS A 404 -11.26 4.18 -41.37
C HIS A 404 -10.49 3.30 -42.37
N PHE A 405 -10.03 2.13 -41.93
CA PHE A 405 -9.34 1.15 -42.77
C PHE A 405 -10.27 0.13 -43.46
N GLY A 406 -11.59 0.33 -43.37
CA GLY A 406 -12.60 -0.54 -43.99
C GLY A 406 -12.76 -1.89 -43.30
N ILE A 407 -12.45 -1.99 -42.01
CA ILE A 407 -12.66 -3.19 -41.19
C ILE A 407 -13.86 -2.96 -40.28
N GLU A 408 -14.88 -3.80 -40.44
CA GLU A 408 -16.03 -3.84 -39.53
C GLU A 408 -15.77 -4.92 -38.46
N PRO A 409 -15.65 -4.56 -37.17
CA PRO A 409 -15.52 -5.54 -36.09
C PRO A 409 -16.80 -6.35 -35.92
N HIS A 410 -16.70 -7.54 -35.31
CA HIS A 410 -17.89 -8.36 -34.98
C HIS A 410 -18.63 -7.84 -33.74
N LEU A 411 -17.90 -7.18 -32.83
CA LEU A 411 -18.41 -6.63 -31.59
C LEU A 411 -17.66 -5.36 -31.24
N ILE A 412 -18.37 -4.35 -30.74
CA ILE A 412 -17.79 -3.19 -30.07
C ILE A 412 -18.08 -3.32 -28.58
N VAL A 413 -17.07 -3.12 -27.73
CA VAL A 413 -17.27 -3.00 -26.29
C VAL A 413 -17.19 -1.53 -25.89
N PHE A 414 -18.20 -1.04 -25.18
CA PHE A 414 -18.37 0.37 -24.86
C PHE A 414 -18.68 0.61 -23.38
N MET A 415 -17.82 1.36 -22.69
CA MET A 415 -17.99 1.69 -21.28
C MET A 415 -17.91 3.19 -20.99
N ASP A 416 -17.19 3.97 -21.80
CA ASP A 416 -16.82 5.33 -21.43
C ASP A 416 -18.02 6.30 -21.34
N GLY A 417 -18.18 6.91 -20.17
CA GLY A 417 -19.30 7.83 -19.87
C GLY A 417 -19.15 9.25 -20.42
N GLY A 418 -17.94 9.65 -20.82
CA GLY A 418 -17.62 11.02 -21.20
C GLY A 418 -18.29 11.51 -22.49
N ASP A 419 -18.60 12.81 -22.54
CA ASP A 419 -19.27 13.47 -23.69
C ASP A 419 -18.50 13.39 -25.01
N VAL A 420 -17.18 13.17 -24.95
CA VAL A 420 -16.35 12.94 -26.15
C VAL A 420 -16.89 11.79 -27.01
N ASN A 421 -17.53 10.79 -26.38
CA ASN A 421 -18.08 9.63 -27.06
C ASN A 421 -19.28 9.96 -27.96
N LEU A 422 -19.98 11.09 -27.73
CA LEU A 422 -21.01 11.55 -28.65
C LEU A 422 -20.47 11.72 -30.07
N ARG A 423 -19.25 12.24 -30.20
CA ARG A 423 -18.58 12.43 -31.50
C ARG A 423 -18.02 11.12 -32.04
N VAL A 424 -17.57 10.23 -31.16
CA VAL A 424 -17.00 8.93 -31.55
C VAL A 424 -18.07 8.07 -32.22
N TYR A 425 -19.25 8.02 -31.61
CA TYR A 425 -20.36 7.15 -32.03
C TYR A 425 -21.38 7.80 -32.98
N ASP A 426 -21.15 9.05 -33.43
CA ASP A 426 -22.00 9.72 -34.42
C ASP A 426 -21.86 9.12 -35.84
N ASN A 427 -20.82 8.30 -36.08
CA ASN A 427 -20.60 7.66 -37.37
C ASN A 427 -21.74 6.65 -37.69
N PRO A 428 -22.52 6.86 -38.77
CA PRO A 428 -23.62 5.97 -39.13
C PRO A 428 -23.20 4.52 -39.37
N ALA A 429 -21.95 4.26 -39.77
CA ALA A 429 -21.43 2.91 -39.98
C ALA A 429 -21.38 2.09 -38.69
N ILE A 430 -21.35 2.74 -37.52
CA ILE A 430 -21.35 2.03 -36.21
C ILE A 430 -22.74 1.44 -35.90
N ARG A 431 -23.82 2.03 -36.42
CA ARG A 431 -25.20 1.62 -36.09
C ARG A 431 -25.56 0.21 -36.55
N GLY A 432 -24.81 -0.34 -37.52
CA GLY A 432 -25.01 -1.70 -38.02
C GLY A 432 -24.21 -2.77 -37.29
N ILE A 433 -23.40 -2.40 -36.29
CA ILE A 433 -22.45 -3.29 -35.63
C ILE A 433 -22.97 -3.65 -34.23
N PRO A 434 -22.90 -4.92 -33.81
CA PRO A 434 -23.23 -5.30 -32.44
C PRO A 434 -22.40 -4.56 -31.39
N ILE A 435 -23.06 -4.05 -30.35
CA ILE A 435 -22.45 -3.30 -29.24
C ILE A 435 -22.75 -4.00 -27.92
N LEU A 436 -21.69 -4.29 -27.16
CA LEU A 436 -21.75 -4.69 -25.76
C LEU A 436 -21.41 -3.48 -24.89
N PHE A 437 -22.37 -2.99 -24.09
CA PHE A 437 -22.18 -1.78 -23.29
C PHE A 437 -22.28 -1.99 -21.78
N ALA A 438 -21.55 -1.18 -21.02
CA ALA A 438 -21.72 -1.04 -19.58
C ALA A 438 -22.72 0.09 -19.26
N PRO A 439 -23.57 -0.05 -18.22
CA PRO A 439 -24.56 0.97 -17.84
C PRO A 439 -24.01 2.38 -17.61
N MET A 440 -22.74 2.52 -17.24
CA MET A 440 -22.08 3.82 -17.05
C MET A 440 -21.68 4.55 -18.36
N ALA A 441 -21.82 3.89 -19.52
CA ALA A 441 -21.49 4.45 -20.81
C ALA A 441 -22.39 5.65 -21.17
N GLN A 442 -21.90 6.55 -22.02
CA GLN A 442 -22.59 7.81 -22.34
C GLN A 442 -24.04 7.57 -22.80
N HIS A 443 -25.01 8.00 -21.99
CA HIS A 443 -26.40 7.57 -22.13
C HIS A 443 -27.04 7.94 -23.47
N LYS A 444 -26.72 9.13 -24.00
CA LYS A 444 -27.22 9.58 -25.30
C LYS A 444 -26.71 8.74 -26.47
N VAL A 445 -25.53 8.14 -26.36
CA VAL A 445 -25.05 7.19 -27.37
C VAL A 445 -25.92 5.94 -27.32
N ILE A 446 -26.12 5.37 -26.13
CA ILE A 446 -26.91 4.15 -25.91
C ILE A 446 -28.35 4.32 -26.40
N GLU A 447 -28.99 5.45 -26.09
CA GLU A 447 -30.35 5.80 -26.58
C GLU A 447 -30.48 5.81 -28.11
N SER A 448 -29.37 6.04 -28.83
CA SER A 448 -29.38 6.15 -30.29
C SER A 448 -29.10 4.82 -31.02
N LEU A 449 -28.83 3.74 -30.28
CA LEU A 449 -28.45 2.44 -30.83
C LEU A 449 -29.68 1.63 -31.28
N ASP A 450 -29.45 0.67 -32.19
CA ASP A 450 -30.44 -0.37 -32.49
C ASP A 450 -30.41 -1.42 -31.38
N TYR A 451 -31.49 -1.51 -30.58
CA TYR A 451 -31.55 -2.43 -29.44
C TYR A 451 -31.46 -3.90 -29.85
N ARG A 452 -31.77 -4.24 -31.11
CA ARG A 452 -31.61 -5.61 -31.64
C ARG A 452 -30.14 -6.03 -31.76
N LEU A 453 -29.23 -5.06 -31.84
CA LEU A 453 -27.79 -5.25 -31.92
C LEU A 453 -27.08 -4.90 -30.61
N THR A 454 -27.82 -4.67 -29.53
CA THR A 454 -27.27 -4.15 -28.29
C THR A 454 -27.35 -5.21 -27.18
N ILE A 455 -26.23 -5.42 -26.50
CA ILE A 455 -26.08 -6.32 -25.35
C ILE A 455 -25.53 -5.49 -24.19
N HIS A 456 -25.91 -5.78 -22.96
CA HIS A 456 -25.30 -5.15 -21.79
C HIS A 456 -24.55 -6.15 -20.91
N TYR A 457 -23.55 -5.65 -20.18
CA TYR A 457 -22.87 -6.37 -19.09
C TYR A 457 -22.80 -5.50 -17.84
N LEU A 458 -22.53 -6.12 -16.70
CA LEU A 458 -22.47 -5.44 -15.41
C LEU A 458 -21.05 -5.49 -14.84
N LEU A 459 -20.73 -4.52 -14.00
CA LEU A 459 -19.47 -4.43 -13.27
C LEU A 459 -19.73 -4.67 -11.79
N LYS A 460 -18.77 -5.28 -11.10
CA LYS A 460 -18.87 -5.56 -9.65
C LYS A 460 -18.93 -4.28 -8.80
N GLU A 461 -18.35 -3.19 -9.30
CA GLU A 461 -18.26 -1.90 -8.61
C GLU A 461 -19.43 -0.97 -8.96
N ASP A 462 -20.35 -1.39 -9.84
CA ASP A 462 -21.56 -0.64 -10.16
C ASP A 462 -22.67 -0.89 -9.14
N LEU A 463 -22.43 -0.46 -7.89
CA LEU A 463 -23.36 -0.66 -6.78
C LEU A 463 -24.78 -0.15 -7.08
N THR A 464 -24.90 0.87 -7.94
CA THR A 464 -26.20 1.41 -8.39
C THR A 464 -26.99 0.36 -9.16
N MET A 465 -26.40 -0.24 -10.19
CA MET A 465 -27.08 -1.24 -11.00
C MET A 465 -27.26 -2.56 -10.26
N LEU A 466 -26.29 -2.95 -9.41
CA LEU A 466 -26.40 -4.14 -8.58
C LEU A 466 -27.60 -4.05 -7.62
N TYR A 467 -27.75 -2.91 -6.93
CA TYR A 467 -28.88 -2.67 -6.04
C TYR A 467 -30.22 -2.63 -6.78
N LEU A 468 -30.31 -1.80 -7.83
CA LEU A 468 -31.57 -1.60 -8.55
C LEU A 468 -32.08 -2.90 -9.17
N MET A 469 -31.19 -3.64 -9.84
CA MET A 469 -31.59 -4.88 -10.54
C MET A 469 -31.65 -6.11 -9.62
N GLY A 470 -31.26 -5.98 -8.35
CA GLY A 470 -31.25 -7.11 -7.40
C GLY A 470 -30.31 -8.22 -7.86
N ILE A 471 -29.10 -7.83 -8.26
CA ILE A 471 -28.07 -8.74 -8.77
C ILE A 471 -27.56 -9.65 -7.65
N SER A 472 -27.34 -10.91 -7.99
CA SER A 472 -26.90 -11.97 -7.07
C SER A 472 -25.61 -12.64 -7.57
N ASP A 473 -25.00 -13.49 -6.74
CA ASP A 473 -23.74 -14.20 -7.08
C ASP A 473 -23.82 -15.06 -8.37
N GLY A 474 -25.03 -15.37 -8.85
CA GLY A 474 -25.24 -16.10 -10.10
C GLY A 474 -25.20 -15.25 -11.37
N ASP A 475 -25.27 -13.93 -11.26
CA ASP A 475 -25.24 -13.01 -12.38
C ASP A 475 -23.78 -12.65 -12.75
N PRO A 476 -23.43 -12.60 -14.05
CA PRO A 476 -22.07 -12.26 -14.45
C PRO A 476 -21.79 -10.77 -14.23
N CYS A 477 -20.82 -10.49 -13.39
CA CYS A 477 -20.27 -9.16 -13.18
C CYS A 477 -18.77 -9.19 -13.46
N PHE A 478 -18.33 -8.29 -14.32
CA PHE A 478 -16.93 -8.12 -14.69
C PHE A 478 -16.18 -7.29 -13.67
N GLU A 479 -14.88 -7.50 -13.59
CA GLU A 479 -13.98 -6.70 -12.76
C GLU A 479 -13.75 -5.33 -13.40
N SER A 480 -13.53 -4.30 -12.58
CA SER A 480 -13.11 -3.00 -13.10
C SER A 480 -11.63 -3.00 -13.43
N VAL A 481 -11.31 -3.07 -14.71
CA VAL A 481 -9.98 -2.76 -15.24
C VAL A 481 -9.96 -1.29 -15.67
N PRO A 482 -8.88 -0.52 -15.44
CA PRO A 482 -8.77 0.88 -15.87
C PRO A 482 -8.56 1.03 -17.40
N SER A 483 -9.33 0.29 -18.20
CA SER A 483 -9.44 0.37 -19.66
C SER A 483 -10.56 -0.54 -20.18
N VAL A 484 -11.31 -0.06 -21.17
CA VAL A 484 -12.32 -0.84 -21.92
C VAL A 484 -11.74 -2.11 -22.54
N THR A 485 -10.43 -2.14 -22.79
CA THR A 485 -9.73 -3.34 -23.28
C THR A 485 -9.88 -4.51 -22.31
N GLY A 486 -9.83 -4.26 -21.00
CA GLY A 486 -10.02 -5.31 -19.99
C GLY A 486 -11.38 -5.98 -20.13
N ASN A 487 -12.44 -5.18 -20.26
CA ASN A 487 -13.79 -5.73 -20.41
C ASN A 487 -14.04 -6.38 -21.76
N ALA A 488 -13.34 -5.97 -22.82
CA ALA A 488 -13.35 -6.67 -24.09
C ALA A 488 -12.72 -8.07 -23.99
N ILE A 489 -11.66 -8.19 -23.21
CA ILE A 489 -11.02 -9.48 -22.90
C ILE A 489 -11.96 -10.35 -22.06
N GLU A 490 -12.51 -9.81 -20.97
CA GLU A 490 -13.48 -10.53 -20.12
C GLU A 490 -14.71 -10.97 -20.92
N ALA A 491 -15.23 -10.13 -21.83
CA ALA A 491 -16.33 -10.49 -22.73
C ALA A 491 -15.99 -11.70 -23.60
N ALA A 492 -14.80 -11.71 -24.21
CA ALA A 492 -14.35 -12.83 -25.04
C ALA A 492 -14.20 -14.13 -24.21
N ILE A 493 -13.58 -14.03 -23.03
CA ILE A 493 -13.41 -15.16 -22.11
C ILE A 493 -14.77 -15.68 -21.65
N TYR A 494 -15.68 -14.79 -21.27
CA TYR A 494 -17.02 -15.14 -20.83
C TYR A 494 -17.80 -15.87 -21.94
N MET A 495 -17.66 -15.42 -23.19
CA MET A 495 -18.21 -16.10 -24.36
C MET A 495 -17.52 -17.44 -24.66
N GLY A 496 -16.42 -17.80 -23.99
CA GLY A 496 -15.75 -19.10 -24.09
C GLY A 496 -14.49 -19.12 -24.97
N CYS A 497 -13.99 -17.96 -25.40
CA CYS A 497 -12.75 -17.91 -26.15
C CYS A 497 -11.58 -18.35 -25.25
N THR A 498 -10.75 -19.26 -25.73
CA THR A 498 -9.60 -19.81 -24.96
C THR A 498 -8.27 -19.18 -25.35
N GLU A 499 -8.26 -18.40 -26.43
CA GLU A 499 -7.11 -17.61 -26.87
C GLU A 499 -7.54 -16.18 -27.19
N ILE A 500 -6.79 -15.22 -26.67
CA ILE A 500 -7.03 -13.79 -26.80
C ILE A 500 -5.78 -13.13 -27.39
N VAL A 501 -5.95 -12.52 -28.56
CA VAL A 501 -4.90 -11.85 -29.32
C VAL A 501 -5.07 -10.35 -29.17
N LEU A 502 -4.06 -9.67 -28.63
CA LEU A 502 -4.03 -8.22 -28.45
C LEU A 502 -3.35 -7.58 -29.67
N VAL A 503 -4.07 -6.71 -30.37
CA VAL A 503 -3.61 -5.98 -31.56
C VAL A 503 -3.78 -4.49 -31.32
N GLY A 504 -2.78 -3.66 -31.64
CA GLY A 504 -2.86 -2.21 -31.40
C GLY A 504 -2.94 -1.79 -29.92
N GLN A 505 -2.67 -2.70 -28.98
CA GLN A 505 -2.56 -2.41 -27.54
C GLN A 505 -1.14 -1.95 -27.19
N ASP A 506 -0.79 -0.72 -27.59
CA ASP A 506 0.59 -0.23 -27.43
C ASP A 506 0.94 0.22 -26.02
N LEU A 507 -0.03 0.77 -25.26
CA LEU A 507 0.12 1.20 -23.86
C LEU A 507 1.40 2.01 -23.55
N SER A 508 1.90 2.71 -24.56
CA SER A 508 3.12 3.53 -24.57
C SER A 508 3.12 4.39 -25.84
N TYR A 509 4.16 5.19 -26.05
CA TYR A 509 4.34 6.01 -27.25
C TYR A 509 5.54 5.55 -28.10
N PRO A 510 5.37 4.52 -28.96
CA PRO A 510 6.38 4.16 -29.94
C PRO A 510 6.65 5.33 -30.89
N ASP A 511 7.91 5.71 -31.04
CA ASP A 511 8.35 6.84 -31.87
C ASP A 511 7.65 8.19 -31.57
N GLY A 512 7.12 8.37 -30.36
CA GLY A 512 6.37 9.58 -29.98
C GLY A 512 5.00 9.71 -30.64
N ARG A 513 4.43 8.62 -31.19
CA ARG A 513 3.07 8.61 -31.75
C ARG A 513 2.07 8.09 -30.72
N MET A 514 0.87 8.69 -30.68
CA MET A 514 -0.16 8.35 -29.69
C MET A 514 -1.22 7.37 -30.18
N TYR A 515 -1.66 7.50 -31.43
CA TYR A 515 -2.73 6.68 -32.00
C TYR A 515 -2.45 6.32 -33.46
N ALA A 516 -3.09 5.27 -33.95
CA ALA A 516 -3.16 4.97 -35.38
C ALA A 516 -4.01 6.02 -36.12
N GLN A 517 -3.85 6.10 -37.45
CA GLN A 517 -4.64 7.01 -38.28
C GLN A 517 -6.14 6.72 -38.17
N GLY A 518 -6.94 7.79 -38.14
CA GLY A 518 -8.41 7.70 -38.03
C GLY A 518 -8.97 7.89 -36.62
N ALA A 519 -8.15 7.75 -35.57
CA ALA A 519 -8.54 8.11 -34.20
C ALA A 519 -8.67 9.64 -34.07
N LYS A 520 -9.89 10.16 -33.83
CA LYS A 520 -10.18 11.61 -33.79
C LYS A 520 -10.75 12.09 -32.44
N HIS A 521 -10.55 11.33 -31.36
CA HIS A 521 -11.11 11.67 -30.04
C HIS A 521 -10.28 12.71 -29.26
N ILE A 522 -9.04 13.00 -29.66
CA ILE A 522 -8.18 14.04 -29.06
C ILE A 522 -7.63 15.01 -30.14
N PRO A 523 -7.84 16.34 -30.01
CA PRO A 523 -7.26 17.34 -30.91
C PRO A 523 -5.72 17.34 -30.93
N GLU A 524 -5.08 17.60 -32.07
CA GLU A 524 -3.62 17.54 -32.25
C GLU A 524 -2.82 18.41 -31.25
N GLU A 525 -3.28 19.62 -30.93
CA GLU A 525 -2.61 20.51 -29.95
C GLU A 525 -2.55 19.89 -28.54
N GLN A 526 -3.59 19.15 -28.15
CA GLN A 526 -3.61 18.44 -26.86
C GLN A 526 -2.69 17.22 -26.90
N GLN A 527 -2.42 16.67 -28.09
CA GLN A 527 -1.57 15.50 -28.23
C GLN A 527 -0.12 15.80 -27.84
N GLN A 528 0.40 16.95 -28.26
CA GLN A 528 1.77 17.37 -27.94
C GLN A 528 1.97 17.57 -26.43
N LEU A 529 1.01 18.19 -25.74
CA LEU A 529 1.05 18.39 -24.29
C LEU A 529 1.06 17.06 -23.51
N VAL A 530 0.36 16.03 -24.02
CA VAL A 530 0.34 14.71 -23.40
C VAL A 530 1.70 14.02 -23.54
N LEU A 531 2.33 14.11 -24.72
CA LEU A 531 3.66 13.57 -24.97
C LEU A 531 4.74 14.25 -24.11
N GLU A 532 4.63 15.56 -23.89
CA GLU A 532 5.52 16.30 -22.98
C GLU A 532 5.42 15.76 -21.55
N ARG A 533 4.20 15.42 -21.10
CA ARG A 533 3.91 14.87 -19.77
C ARG A 533 4.21 13.35 -19.63
N ALA A 534 4.66 12.69 -20.69
CA ALA A 534 5.01 11.26 -20.66
C ALA A 534 6.39 11.05 -20.01
N THR A 535 6.46 11.11 -18.68
CA THR A 535 7.72 11.04 -17.91
C THR A 535 8.16 9.62 -17.56
N TYR A 536 7.27 8.63 -17.71
CA TYR A 536 7.57 7.23 -17.42
C TYR A 536 8.19 6.55 -18.64
N THR A 537 8.93 5.48 -18.40
CA THR A 537 9.56 4.67 -19.44
C THR A 537 9.21 3.20 -19.21
N LEU A 538 8.80 2.49 -20.27
CA LEU A 538 8.40 1.09 -20.25
C LEU A 538 9.22 0.28 -21.26
N GLU A 539 9.55 -0.98 -20.91
CA GLU A 539 10.13 -1.93 -21.86
C GLU A 539 9.12 -2.20 -22.99
N ASN A 540 9.56 -2.11 -24.23
CA ASN A 540 8.78 -2.51 -25.39
C ASN A 540 9.09 -3.96 -25.78
N VAL A 541 8.20 -4.58 -26.53
CA VAL A 541 8.30 -5.98 -26.96
C VAL A 541 9.59 -6.29 -27.75
N SER A 542 10.16 -5.30 -28.43
CA SER A 542 11.41 -5.44 -29.19
C SER A 542 12.68 -5.27 -28.32
N GLY A 543 12.53 -5.14 -26.98
CA GLY A 543 13.64 -4.96 -26.03
C GLY A 543 14.14 -3.51 -25.91
N GLY A 544 13.46 -2.54 -26.53
CA GLY A 544 13.71 -1.11 -26.38
C GLY A 544 12.92 -0.49 -25.24
N LEU A 545 12.97 0.84 -25.15
CA LEU A 545 12.26 1.62 -24.13
C LEU A 545 11.35 2.67 -24.79
N ASN A 546 10.09 2.71 -24.39
CA ASN A 546 9.12 3.71 -24.84
C ASN A 546 8.71 4.65 -23.71
N ARG A 547 8.39 5.90 -24.06
CA ARG A 547 7.78 6.83 -23.11
C ARG A 547 6.32 6.44 -22.84
N ALA A 548 5.85 6.70 -21.63
CA ALA A 548 4.48 6.46 -21.22
C ALA A 548 3.98 7.55 -20.25
N THR A 549 2.67 7.76 -20.21
CA THR A 549 2.04 8.58 -19.17
C THR A 549 1.76 7.75 -17.92
N HIS A 550 1.50 8.44 -16.81
CA HIS A 550 0.96 7.86 -15.58
C HIS A 550 -0.24 6.94 -15.84
N GLY A 551 -1.21 7.41 -16.65
CA GLY A 551 -2.42 6.65 -16.98
C GLY A 551 -2.11 5.34 -17.69
N MET A 552 -1.17 5.35 -18.64
CA MET A 552 -0.76 4.13 -19.36
C MET A 552 -0.09 3.10 -18.46
N VAL A 553 0.74 3.55 -17.50
CA VAL A 553 1.36 2.64 -16.51
C VAL A 553 0.30 1.97 -15.64
N VAL A 554 -0.68 2.74 -15.16
CA VAL A 554 -1.82 2.22 -14.38
C VAL A 554 -2.66 1.26 -15.22
N THR A 555 -2.94 1.60 -16.49
CA THR A 555 -3.67 0.71 -17.40
C THR A 555 -2.93 -0.59 -17.66
N LEU A 556 -1.62 -0.53 -17.92
CA LEU A 556 -0.79 -1.72 -18.13
C LEU A 556 -0.81 -2.63 -16.89
N ALA A 557 -0.52 -2.07 -15.72
CA ALA A 557 -0.54 -2.85 -14.48
C ALA A 557 -1.93 -3.47 -14.22
N GLY A 558 -3.01 -2.75 -14.51
CA GLY A 558 -4.37 -3.22 -14.25
C GLY A 558 -4.77 -4.33 -15.20
N LEU A 559 -4.33 -4.23 -16.45
CA LEU A 559 -4.47 -5.29 -17.42
C LEU A 559 -3.69 -6.54 -16.97
N GLU A 560 -2.43 -6.40 -16.58
CA GLU A 560 -1.59 -7.51 -16.11
C GLU A 560 -2.17 -8.22 -14.88
N GLU A 561 -2.70 -7.49 -13.90
CA GLU A 561 -3.40 -8.09 -12.76
C GLU A 561 -4.65 -8.87 -13.18
N MET A 562 -5.44 -8.33 -14.12
CA MET A 562 -6.59 -9.05 -14.64
C MET A 562 -6.19 -10.34 -15.39
N LEU A 563 -5.13 -10.29 -16.23
CA LEU A 563 -4.67 -11.46 -16.96
C LEU A 563 -4.26 -12.62 -16.03
N LYS A 564 -3.71 -12.32 -14.84
CA LYS A 564 -3.36 -13.34 -13.83
C LYS A 564 -4.56 -14.13 -13.32
N LEU A 565 -5.76 -13.56 -13.36
CA LEU A 565 -6.98 -14.22 -12.92
C LEU A 565 -7.43 -15.36 -13.86
N TYR A 566 -6.84 -15.45 -15.06
CA TYR A 566 -7.21 -16.39 -16.11
C TYR A 566 -6.01 -17.23 -16.60
N PRO A 567 -5.37 -18.04 -15.72
CA PRO A 567 -4.17 -18.81 -16.07
C PRO A 567 -4.39 -19.87 -17.17
N GLU A 568 -5.63 -20.26 -17.41
CA GLU A 568 -6.04 -21.20 -18.45
C GLU A 568 -6.16 -20.58 -19.85
N ILE A 569 -6.18 -19.25 -19.95
CA ILE A 569 -6.36 -18.53 -21.20
C ILE A 569 -5.00 -18.21 -21.82
N THR A 570 -4.88 -18.44 -23.13
CA THR A 570 -3.67 -18.05 -23.86
C THR A 570 -3.78 -16.59 -24.29
N PHE A 571 -2.90 -15.73 -23.77
CA PHE A 571 -2.81 -14.34 -24.19
C PHE A 571 -1.61 -14.12 -25.13
N ILE A 572 -1.88 -13.54 -26.30
CA ILE A 572 -0.88 -13.21 -27.31
C ILE A 572 -0.82 -11.70 -27.47
N ASN A 573 0.36 -11.12 -27.31
CA ASN A 573 0.59 -9.73 -27.65
C ASN A 573 1.27 -9.63 -29.03
N THR A 574 0.64 -8.94 -29.98
CA THR A 574 1.19 -8.75 -31.33
C THR A 574 1.86 -7.38 -31.52
N THR A 575 1.76 -6.47 -30.54
CA THR A 575 2.28 -5.10 -30.64
C THR A 575 3.80 -5.03 -30.54
N ARG A 576 4.48 -5.30 -31.66
CA ARG A 576 5.95 -5.39 -31.73
C ARG A 576 6.71 -4.20 -31.13
N TYR A 577 6.17 -3.00 -31.29
CA TYR A 577 6.78 -1.78 -30.77
C TYR A 577 6.03 -1.19 -29.58
N GLY A 578 4.94 -1.81 -29.14
CA GLY A 578 4.20 -1.42 -27.95
C GLY A 578 4.89 -1.88 -26.66
N ALA A 579 4.34 -1.46 -25.53
CA ALA A 579 4.76 -1.91 -24.22
C ALA A 579 4.66 -3.43 -24.13
N LYS A 580 5.64 -4.03 -23.47
CA LYS A 580 5.56 -5.43 -23.07
C LYS A 580 4.46 -5.57 -22.01
N ILE A 581 3.60 -6.56 -22.21
CA ILE A 581 2.49 -6.88 -21.30
C ILE A 581 2.80 -8.23 -20.67
N ASN A 582 3.01 -8.27 -19.36
CA ASN A 582 3.23 -9.51 -18.64
C ASN A 582 2.03 -10.46 -18.77
N HIS A 583 2.28 -11.76 -18.59
CA HIS A 583 1.29 -12.83 -18.81
C HIS A 583 0.82 -13.00 -20.26
N THR A 584 1.49 -12.34 -21.21
CA THR A 584 1.31 -12.58 -22.65
C THR A 584 2.55 -13.20 -23.27
N ARG A 585 2.39 -13.92 -24.38
CA ARG A 585 3.49 -14.28 -25.27
C ARG A 585 3.52 -13.36 -26.47
N TRP A 586 4.71 -12.95 -26.92
CA TRP A 586 4.81 -12.25 -28.19
C TRP A 586 4.71 -13.22 -29.37
N GLU A 587 3.89 -12.85 -30.35
CA GLU A 587 3.77 -13.53 -31.64
C GLU A 587 3.39 -12.50 -32.71
N SER A 588 3.96 -12.55 -33.90
CA SER A 588 3.55 -11.67 -35.00
C SER A 588 2.14 -12.02 -35.49
N LEU A 589 1.35 -11.03 -35.89
CA LEU A 589 -0.02 -11.27 -36.36
C LEU A 589 -0.08 -12.21 -37.58
N ASP A 590 0.92 -12.20 -38.46
CA ASP A 590 1.04 -13.16 -39.58
C ASP A 590 1.07 -14.63 -39.13
N ARG A 591 1.79 -14.93 -38.04
CA ARG A 591 1.87 -16.29 -37.49
C ARG A 591 0.56 -16.73 -36.83
N VAL A 592 -0.10 -15.77 -36.17
CA VAL A 592 -1.46 -16.00 -35.65
C VAL A 592 -2.39 -16.35 -36.80
N LEU A 593 -2.38 -15.58 -37.89
CA LEU A 593 -3.17 -15.88 -39.08
C LEU A 593 -2.85 -17.27 -39.64
N GLU A 594 -1.58 -17.61 -39.84
CA GLU A 594 -1.15 -18.94 -40.33
C GLU A 594 -1.74 -20.08 -39.50
N ARG A 595 -1.70 -19.96 -38.17
CA ARG A 595 -2.27 -20.96 -37.24
C ARG A 595 -3.79 -21.05 -37.33
N LEU A 596 -4.47 -19.93 -37.59
CA LEU A 596 -5.93 -19.85 -37.63
C LEU A 596 -6.54 -20.03 -39.03
N ARG A 597 -5.74 -20.21 -40.09
CA ARG A 597 -6.26 -20.38 -41.48
C ARG A 597 -7.32 -21.48 -41.64
N GLY A 598 -7.29 -22.50 -40.79
CA GLY A 598 -8.26 -23.61 -40.78
C GLY A 598 -9.48 -23.38 -39.88
N GLU A 599 -9.48 -22.33 -39.06
CA GLU A 599 -10.63 -21.95 -38.24
C GLU A 599 -11.60 -21.10 -39.06
N GLU A 600 -12.89 -21.21 -38.79
CA GLU A 600 -13.90 -20.33 -39.37
C GLU A 600 -14.72 -19.64 -38.28
N ILE A 601 -15.01 -18.36 -38.52
CA ILE A 601 -16.01 -17.60 -37.78
C ILE A 601 -16.97 -16.93 -38.77
N PRO A 602 -18.30 -17.07 -38.58
CA PRO A 602 -19.25 -16.36 -39.43
C PRO A 602 -19.08 -14.84 -39.31
N GLU A 603 -19.16 -14.13 -40.44
CA GLU A 603 -19.00 -12.67 -40.48
C GLU A 603 -19.98 -11.92 -39.56
N ARG A 604 -21.16 -12.49 -39.34
CA ARG A 604 -22.22 -11.93 -38.49
C ARG A 604 -22.47 -12.78 -37.25
N VAL A 605 -21.42 -13.42 -36.71
CA VAL A 605 -21.55 -14.40 -35.62
C VAL A 605 -22.34 -13.84 -34.42
N ILE A 606 -22.10 -12.61 -34.00
CA ILE A 606 -22.79 -12.00 -32.86
C ILE A 606 -24.27 -11.74 -33.15
N GLU A 607 -24.62 -11.28 -34.36
CA GLU A 607 -26.03 -11.14 -34.79
C GLU A 607 -26.76 -12.49 -34.72
N HIS A 608 -26.13 -13.57 -35.20
CA HIS A 608 -26.73 -14.91 -35.14
C HIS A 608 -26.90 -15.41 -33.69
N LEU A 609 -25.99 -15.03 -32.79
CA LEU A 609 -26.12 -15.36 -31.37
C LEU A 609 -27.24 -14.54 -30.72
N LEU A 610 -27.36 -13.25 -31.05
CA LEU A 610 -28.47 -12.39 -30.62
C LEU A 610 -29.82 -12.97 -31.04
N ASP A 611 -29.98 -13.36 -32.31
CA ASP A 611 -31.22 -13.96 -32.82
C ASP A 611 -31.65 -15.22 -32.04
N LYS A 612 -30.69 -15.97 -31.48
CA LYS A 612 -30.94 -17.22 -30.76
C LYS A 612 -31.00 -17.06 -29.23
N HIS A 613 -30.31 -16.08 -28.67
CA HIS A 613 -30.04 -15.97 -27.23
C HIS A 613 -30.39 -14.58 -26.63
N ALA A 614 -31.20 -13.77 -27.31
CA ALA A 614 -31.62 -12.45 -26.84
C ALA A 614 -32.70 -12.44 -25.71
N ALA A 615 -32.72 -13.45 -24.84
CA ALA A 615 -33.67 -13.49 -23.73
C ALA A 615 -33.47 -12.29 -22.77
N LEU A 616 -34.53 -11.55 -22.49
CA LEU A 616 -34.52 -10.44 -21.54
C LEU A 616 -34.57 -10.95 -20.10
N TYR A 617 -34.50 -10.02 -19.14
CA TYR A 617 -34.85 -10.33 -17.75
C TYR A 617 -36.33 -10.69 -17.62
N ASP A 618 -36.66 -11.57 -16.68
CA ASP A 618 -38.04 -11.90 -16.35
C ASP A 618 -38.80 -10.70 -15.78
N GLU A 619 -40.13 -10.77 -15.86
CA GLU A 619 -41.01 -9.70 -15.39
C GLU A 619 -40.94 -9.49 -13.88
N GLU A 620 -40.56 -10.50 -13.10
CA GLU A 620 -40.35 -10.39 -11.65
C GLU A 620 -39.19 -9.43 -11.34
N ARG A 621 -38.03 -9.63 -11.98
CA ARG A 621 -36.86 -8.77 -11.82
C ARG A 621 -37.13 -7.36 -12.35
N LYS A 622 -37.82 -7.22 -13.48
CA LYS A 622 -38.23 -5.88 -13.99
C LYS A 622 -39.13 -5.16 -12.98
N THR A 623 -40.14 -5.84 -12.44
CA THR A 623 -41.06 -5.28 -11.44
C THR A 623 -40.34 -4.89 -10.15
N ALA A 624 -39.44 -5.74 -9.65
CA ALA A 624 -38.63 -5.44 -8.48
C ALA A 624 -37.70 -4.24 -8.71
N THR A 625 -37.12 -4.12 -9.90
CA THR A 625 -36.28 -2.98 -10.30
C THR A 625 -37.08 -1.68 -10.31
N MET A 626 -38.27 -1.68 -10.94
CA MET A 626 -39.18 -0.54 -10.95
C MET A 626 -39.61 -0.14 -9.53
N THR A 627 -39.86 -1.13 -8.67
CA THR A 627 -40.24 -0.88 -7.27
C THR A 627 -39.12 -0.20 -6.49
N ARG A 628 -37.87 -0.66 -6.63
CA ARG A 628 -36.72 -0.01 -5.97
C ARG A 628 -36.50 1.41 -6.51
N LEU A 629 -36.60 1.59 -7.83
CA LEU A 629 -36.44 2.89 -8.48
C LEU A 629 -37.49 3.90 -8.01
N SER A 630 -38.76 3.49 -7.91
CA SER A 630 -39.87 4.36 -7.46
C SER A 630 -39.84 4.70 -5.97
N GLN A 631 -39.09 3.95 -5.16
CA GLN A 631 -38.85 4.25 -3.74
C GLN A 631 -37.77 5.32 -3.53
N LEU A 632 -36.85 5.52 -4.49
CA LEU A 632 -35.72 6.43 -4.33
C LEU A 632 -36.12 7.89 -4.03
N PRO A 633 -37.18 8.49 -4.64
CA PRO A 633 -37.57 9.87 -4.32
C PRO A 633 -37.90 10.08 -2.84
N ALA A 634 -38.64 9.16 -2.22
CA ALA A 634 -38.98 9.25 -0.80
C ALA A 634 -37.73 9.06 0.09
N GLN A 635 -36.85 8.12 -0.26
CA GLN A 635 -35.60 7.90 0.46
C GLN A 635 -34.64 9.11 0.33
N LEU A 636 -34.63 9.79 -0.82
CA LEU A 636 -33.87 11.02 -1.02
C LEU A 636 -34.38 12.17 -0.16
N GLU A 637 -35.70 12.30 -0.02
CA GLU A 637 -36.31 13.32 0.84
C GLU A 637 -35.96 13.06 2.31
N GLU A 638 -36.02 11.80 2.76
CA GLU A 638 -35.58 11.43 4.11
C GLU A 638 -34.08 11.73 4.32
N PHE A 639 -33.24 11.36 3.36
CA PHE A 639 -31.78 11.60 3.42
C PHE A 639 -31.45 13.11 3.46
N GLU A 640 -32.12 13.92 2.64
CA GLU A 640 -31.93 15.37 2.64
C GLU A 640 -32.38 16.01 3.96
N ASN A 641 -33.51 15.56 4.53
CA ASN A 641 -33.98 16.05 5.83
C ASN A 641 -32.98 15.72 6.95
N GLN A 642 -32.42 14.51 6.96
CA GLN A 642 -31.36 14.13 7.90
C GLN A 642 -30.11 14.98 7.70
N LEU A 643 -29.71 15.21 6.44
CA LEU A 643 -28.56 16.04 6.10
C LEU A 643 -28.72 17.50 6.58
N MET A 644 -29.90 18.08 6.41
CA MET A 644 -30.23 19.42 6.90
C MET A 644 -30.22 19.49 8.43
N LEU A 645 -30.71 18.46 9.12
CA LEU A 645 -30.67 18.38 10.57
C LEU A 645 -29.22 18.36 11.08
N VAL A 646 -28.39 17.47 10.54
CA VAL A 646 -26.96 17.38 10.92
C VAL A 646 -26.25 18.70 10.67
N PHE A 647 -26.47 19.32 9.51
CA PHE A 647 -25.88 20.61 9.17
C PHE A 647 -26.28 21.71 10.17
N GLY A 648 -27.56 21.83 10.52
CA GLY A 648 -28.05 22.83 11.47
C GLY A 648 -27.54 22.64 12.91
N LEU A 649 -27.25 21.41 13.32
CA LEU A 649 -26.56 21.12 14.59
C LEU A 649 -25.09 21.53 14.51
N LEU A 650 -24.44 21.21 13.39
CA LEU A 650 -23.02 21.48 13.14
C LEU A 650 -22.70 22.98 13.16
N GLU A 651 -23.54 23.81 12.53
CA GLU A 651 -23.38 25.27 12.49
C GLU A 651 -23.40 25.94 13.87
N GLN A 652 -24.06 25.32 14.86
CA GLN A 652 -24.17 25.87 16.22
C GLN A 652 -22.98 25.49 17.12
N LEU A 653 -22.20 24.47 16.76
CA LEU A 653 -21.09 23.98 17.58
C LEU A 653 -20.03 25.05 17.92
N PRO A 654 -19.59 25.94 17.00
CA PRO A 654 -18.60 26.96 17.30
C PRO A 654 -19.03 27.96 18.37
N GLU A 655 -20.33 28.32 18.41
CA GLU A 655 -20.85 29.23 19.43
C GLU A 655 -21.06 28.51 20.76
N LEU A 656 -21.62 27.31 20.74
CA LEU A 656 -21.89 26.50 21.93
C LEU A 656 -20.62 26.07 22.67
N SER A 657 -19.56 25.74 21.93
CA SER A 657 -18.25 25.38 22.48
C SER A 657 -17.59 26.55 23.20
N LYS A 658 -17.51 27.73 22.56
CA LYS A 658 -17.00 28.98 23.16
C LYS A 658 -17.79 29.39 24.40
N ALA A 659 -19.10 29.19 24.38
CA ALA A 659 -19.98 29.46 25.52
C ALA A 659 -19.89 28.39 26.63
N LYS A 660 -19.13 27.30 26.43
CA LYS A 660 -19.05 26.12 27.32
C LYS A 660 -20.42 25.56 27.68
N SER A 661 -21.34 25.60 26.72
CA SER A 661 -22.70 25.13 26.91
C SER A 661 -22.73 23.60 27.00
N PRO A 662 -23.50 23.01 27.95
CA PRO A 662 -23.69 21.56 27.99
C PRO A 662 -24.38 21.03 26.72
N LEU A 663 -25.07 21.89 25.97
CA LEU A 663 -25.67 21.53 24.68
C LEU A 663 -24.63 21.20 23.60
N CYS A 664 -23.38 21.67 23.73
CA CYS A 664 -22.33 21.36 22.75
C CYS A 664 -22.07 19.84 22.69
N ILE A 665 -21.94 19.19 23.84
CA ILE A 665 -21.74 17.74 23.94
C ILE A 665 -22.97 17.00 23.41
N GLN A 666 -24.18 17.46 23.78
CA GLN A 666 -25.42 16.87 23.30
C GLN A 666 -25.51 16.93 21.77
N TYR A 667 -25.19 18.06 21.16
CA TYR A 667 -25.26 18.23 19.70
C TYR A 667 -24.24 17.36 18.99
N MET A 668 -23.02 17.22 19.53
CA MET A 668 -22.04 16.27 18.97
C MET A 668 -22.57 14.82 19.01
N GLN A 669 -23.21 14.41 20.10
CA GLN A 669 -23.83 13.07 20.22
C GLN A 669 -25.00 12.89 19.25
N ASP A 670 -25.84 13.91 19.10
CA ASP A 670 -26.97 13.90 18.17
C ASP A 670 -26.47 13.83 16.71
N ILE A 671 -25.41 14.56 16.38
CA ILE A 671 -24.74 14.48 15.08
C ILE A 671 -24.22 13.06 14.82
N GLU A 672 -23.49 12.46 15.76
CA GLU A 672 -22.99 11.09 15.61
C GLU A 672 -24.12 10.07 15.39
N LEU A 673 -25.23 10.22 16.14
CA LEU A 673 -26.39 9.35 16.04
C LEU A 673 -27.06 9.46 14.66
N GLU A 674 -27.35 10.67 14.19
CA GLU A 674 -27.99 10.90 12.89
C GLU A 674 -27.05 10.53 11.74
N TRP A 675 -25.76 10.86 11.85
CA TRP A 675 -24.74 10.47 10.89
C TRP A 675 -24.65 8.94 10.75
N GLY A 676 -24.71 8.20 11.87
CA GLY A 676 -24.74 6.74 11.88
C GLY A 676 -25.89 6.14 11.07
N LYS A 677 -27.08 6.75 11.12
CA LYS A 677 -28.23 6.35 10.29
C LYS A 677 -28.00 6.69 8.82
N MET A 678 -27.45 7.88 8.54
CA MET A 678 -27.19 8.31 7.17
C MET A 678 -26.19 7.40 6.48
N VAL A 679 -25.05 7.10 7.11
CA VAL A 679 -24.00 6.28 6.50
C VAL A 679 -24.44 4.84 6.25
N THR A 680 -25.48 4.34 6.93
CA THR A 680 -26.03 3.00 6.70
C THR A 680 -27.16 2.98 5.67
N SER A 681 -27.60 4.14 5.19
CA SER A 681 -28.65 4.25 4.17
C SER A 681 -28.18 3.79 2.78
N VAL A 682 -29.12 3.31 1.97
CA VAL A 682 -28.92 3.01 0.54
C VAL A 682 -28.36 4.23 -0.20
N LEU A 683 -28.86 5.42 0.11
CA LEU A 683 -28.46 6.66 -0.56
C LEU A 683 -26.99 6.97 -0.32
N PHE A 684 -26.52 6.83 0.92
CA PHE A 684 -25.12 7.02 1.21
C PHE A 684 -24.24 5.95 0.57
N GLN A 685 -24.53 4.67 0.85
CA GLN A 685 -23.69 3.52 0.47
C GLN A 685 -23.58 3.32 -1.05
N ILE A 686 -24.59 3.73 -1.81
CA ILE A 686 -24.63 3.47 -3.27
C ILE A 686 -24.44 4.76 -4.06
N PHE A 687 -25.21 5.81 -3.74
CA PHE A 687 -25.25 7.02 -4.55
C PHE A 687 -24.18 8.02 -4.10
N MET A 688 -24.11 8.38 -2.83
CA MET A 688 -23.13 9.36 -2.35
C MET A 688 -21.69 8.83 -2.49
N MET A 689 -21.46 7.53 -2.23
CA MET A 689 -20.16 6.89 -2.47
C MET A 689 -19.65 7.00 -3.91
N THR A 690 -20.54 7.16 -4.90
CA THR A 690 -20.14 7.43 -6.29
C THR A 690 -20.07 8.93 -6.59
N ALA A 691 -21.04 9.71 -6.12
CA ALA A 691 -21.21 11.13 -6.41
C ALA A 691 -20.09 12.00 -5.83
N VAL A 692 -19.76 11.78 -4.56
CA VAL A 692 -18.87 12.62 -3.73
C VAL A 692 -17.75 11.76 -3.11
N ASN A 693 -17.21 10.84 -3.92
CA ASN A 693 -16.26 9.83 -3.47
C ASN A 693 -15.01 10.44 -2.81
N ASN A 694 -14.53 11.57 -3.35
CA ASN A 694 -13.30 12.21 -2.87
C ASN A 694 -13.50 12.86 -1.49
N GLU A 695 -14.67 13.46 -1.27
CA GLU A 695 -15.05 14.08 -0.01
C GLU A 695 -15.29 13.03 1.07
N ILE A 696 -15.86 11.87 0.71
CA ILE A 696 -15.97 10.72 1.62
C ILE A 696 -14.58 10.20 2.01
N ARG A 697 -13.64 10.10 1.05
CA ARG A 697 -12.24 9.70 1.37
C ARG A 697 -11.57 10.71 2.31
N ALA A 698 -11.79 12.00 2.10
CA ALA A 698 -11.26 13.05 2.98
C ALA A 698 -11.85 12.94 4.39
N PHE A 699 -13.17 12.72 4.50
CA PHE A 699 -13.83 12.45 5.77
C PHE A 699 -13.23 11.22 6.48
N ASP A 700 -13.09 10.09 5.78
CA ASP A 700 -12.52 8.86 6.34
C ASP A 700 -11.07 9.04 6.81
N ARG A 701 -10.29 9.88 6.12
CA ARG A 701 -8.91 10.21 6.48
C ARG A 701 -8.82 11.00 7.79
N ASP A 702 -9.71 11.97 7.96
CA ASP A 702 -9.63 12.96 9.06
C ASP A 702 -10.45 12.51 10.29
N ARG A 703 -11.38 11.56 10.10
CA ARG A 703 -12.22 10.97 11.16
C ARG A 703 -11.46 10.43 12.38
N PRO A 704 -10.32 9.71 12.27
CA PRO A 704 -9.61 9.19 13.44
C PRO A 704 -9.08 10.29 14.38
N GLU A 705 -8.75 11.48 13.86
CA GLU A 705 -8.35 12.63 14.68
C GLU A 705 -9.55 13.14 15.50
N LEU A 706 -10.71 13.28 14.85
CA LEU A 706 -11.97 13.65 15.49
C LEU A 706 -12.36 12.68 16.61
N GLU A 707 -12.24 11.37 16.39
CA GLU A 707 -12.61 10.34 17.38
C GLU A 707 -11.73 10.38 18.63
N LYS A 708 -10.42 10.64 18.46
CA LYS A 708 -9.44 10.65 19.55
C LYS A 708 -9.45 11.94 20.38
N GLU A 709 -9.96 13.04 19.84
CA GLU A 709 -10.01 14.31 20.56
C GLU A 709 -10.93 14.24 21.79
N THR A 710 -10.45 14.76 22.91
CA THR A 710 -11.11 14.76 24.21
C THR A 710 -11.45 16.16 24.70
N ASP A 711 -10.74 17.19 24.24
CA ASP A 711 -11.09 18.58 24.52
C ASP A 711 -12.36 18.97 23.77
N VAL A 712 -13.37 19.45 24.50
CA VAL A 712 -14.71 19.70 23.94
C VAL A 712 -14.70 20.82 22.90
N GLU A 713 -13.92 21.88 23.12
CA GLU A 713 -13.86 23.02 22.20
C GLU A 713 -13.15 22.61 20.92
N ARG A 714 -11.99 21.95 21.04
CA ARG A 714 -11.26 21.44 19.90
C ARG A 714 -12.04 20.37 19.13
N LYS A 715 -12.74 19.48 19.84
CA LYS A 715 -13.57 18.44 19.21
C LYS A 715 -14.70 19.07 18.40
N ALA A 716 -15.37 20.09 18.94
CA ALA A 716 -16.40 20.84 18.23
C ALA A 716 -15.86 21.50 16.95
N GLU A 717 -14.67 22.09 16.98
CA GLU A 717 -13.99 22.60 15.78
C GLU A 717 -13.71 21.49 14.76
N LEU A 718 -13.21 20.34 15.21
CA LEU A 718 -12.94 19.18 14.35
C LEU A 718 -14.22 18.62 13.73
N PHE A 719 -15.34 18.57 14.45
CA PHE A 719 -16.64 18.18 13.88
C PHE A 719 -16.95 19.05 12.66
N VAL A 720 -16.87 20.37 12.81
CA VAL A 720 -17.13 21.33 11.72
C VAL A 720 -16.12 21.16 10.59
N GLN A 721 -14.83 21.06 10.91
CA GLN A 721 -13.76 20.93 9.91
C GLN A 721 -13.90 19.65 9.07
N VAL A 722 -14.28 18.52 9.70
CA VAL A 722 -14.31 17.20 9.07
C VAL A 722 -15.63 16.95 8.31
N LEU A 723 -16.78 17.35 8.88
CA LEU A 723 -18.08 17.03 8.28
C LEU A 723 -18.58 18.07 7.27
N THR A 724 -18.32 19.36 7.48
CA THR A 724 -18.87 20.42 6.62
C THR A 724 -18.56 20.22 5.13
N PRO A 725 -17.31 19.94 4.70
CA PRO A 725 -17.00 19.79 3.28
C PRO A 725 -17.79 18.66 2.62
N LEU A 726 -17.97 17.54 3.33
CA LEU A 726 -18.73 16.39 2.85
C LEU A 726 -20.23 16.69 2.78
N ILE A 727 -20.78 17.35 3.81
CA ILE A 727 -22.19 17.76 3.83
C ILE A 727 -22.51 18.72 2.68
N GLU A 728 -21.68 19.75 2.48
CA GLU A 728 -21.84 20.72 1.39
C GLU A 728 -21.78 20.05 0.02
N ALA A 729 -20.85 19.11 -0.19
CA ALA A 729 -20.76 18.35 -1.43
C ALA A 729 -22.02 17.50 -1.69
N MET A 730 -22.53 16.81 -0.67
CA MET A 730 -23.77 16.05 -0.78
C MET A 730 -24.97 16.97 -1.08
N GLN A 731 -25.11 18.09 -0.36
CA GLN A 731 -26.16 19.08 -0.62
C GLN A 731 -26.10 19.63 -2.05
N SER A 732 -24.89 19.88 -2.57
CA SER A 732 -24.69 20.38 -3.93
C SER A 732 -25.16 19.38 -5.00
N CYS A 733 -24.97 18.07 -4.78
CA CYS A 733 -25.33 17.05 -5.77
C CYS A 733 -26.81 16.60 -5.71
N LEU A 734 -27.49 16.77 -4.57
CA LEU A 734 -28.86 16.27 -4.35
C LEU A 734 -29.89 16.78 -5.37
N PRO A 735 -29.94 18.09 -5.74
CA PRO A 735 -30.90 18.58 -6.72
C PRO A 735 -30.78 17.90 -8.07
N GLU A 736 -29.55 17.68 -8.53
CA GLU A 736 -29.27 17.03 -9.81
C GLU A 736 -29.60 15.53 -9.74
N LEU A 737 -29.24 14.85 -8.64
CA LEU A 737 -29.59 13.45 -8.44
C LEU A 737 -31.12 13.22 -8.43
N LYS A 738 -31.89 14.09 -7.75
CA LYS A 738 -33.36 14.07 -7.77
C LYS A 738 -33.89 14.21 -9.20
N ARG A 739 -33.36 15.17 -9.96
CA ARG A 739 -33.75 15.39 -11.36
C ARG A 739 -33.49 14.15 -12.21
N ILE A 740 -32.31 13.54 -12.08
CA ILE A 740 -31.93 12.34 -12.82
C ILE A 740 -32.86 11.16 -12.49
N ILE A 741 -33.13 10.93 -11.20
CA ILE A 741 -34.00 9.83 -10.75
C ILE A 741 -35.42 9.98 -11.29
N ASN A 742 -36.00 11.18 -11.24
CA ASN A 742 -37.33 11.42 -11.80
C ASN A 742 -37.38 11.13 -13.30
N ILE A 743 -36.36 11.56 -14.05
CA ILE A 743 -36.26 11.25 -15.49
C ILE A 743 -36.10 9.74 -15.72
N ALA A 744 -35.31 9.06 -14.89
CA ALA A 744 -35.14 7.61 -14.99
C ALA A 744 -36.47 6.87 -14.73
N ILE A 745 -37.26 7.29 -13.74
CA ILE A 745 -38.60 6.75 -13.47
C ILE A 745 -39.49 6.93 -14.70
N GLU A 746 -39.62 8.16 -15.21
CA GLU A 746 -40.43 8.47 -16.39
C GLU A 746 -40.05 7.62 -17.61
N ARG A 747 -38.75 7.42 -17.83
CA ARG A 747 -38.25 6.63 -18.96
C ARG A 747 -38.52 5.14 -18.80
N VAL A 748 -38.37 4.58 -17.60
CA VAL A 748 -38.70 3.18 -17.35
C VAL A 748 -40.20 2.94 -17.50
N GLU A 749 -41.04 3.84 -16.98
CA GLU A 749 -42.50 3.78 -17.13
C GLU A 749 -42.96 3.91 -18.59
N ALA A 750 -42.33 4.79 -19.37
CA ALA A 750 -42.60 4.93 -20.80
C ALA A 750 -42.18 3.69 -21.60
N GLY A 751 -41.06 3.07 -21.24
CA GLY A 751 -40.55 1.85 -21.87
C GLY A 751 -41.39 0.60 -21.58
N SER A 752 -42.02 0.51 -20.39
CA SER A 752 -42.91 -0.60 -20.02
C SER A 752 -44.26 -0.61 -20.75
N ASN A 753 -44.60 0.48 -21.47
CA ASN A 753 -45.84 0.62 -22.24
C ASN A 753 -45.67 0.39 -23.76
N GLN A 754 -44.46 0.04 -24.21
CA GLN A 754 -44.13 -0.36 -25.59
C GLN A 754 -43.85 -1.86 -25.63
#